data_AF-A0A3D5J0L1-F1
#
_entry.id   AF-A0A3D5J0L1-F1
#
_cell.length_a   1.000
_cell.length_b   1.000
_cell.length_c   1.000
_cell.angle_alpha   90.00
_cell.angle_beta   90.00
_cell.angle_gamma   90.00
#
_symmetry.space_group_name_H-M   'P 1'
#
loop_
_entity.id
_entity.type
_entity.pdbx_description
1 polymer ?
#
loop_
_entity_poly.entity_id
_entity_poly.type
_entity_poly.pdbx_seq_one_letter_code
_entity_poly.pdbx_strand_id
1 'polypeptide(L)'
;MRTDSFALRHIGPKEENLKEMLQTIGVDSLEQLIYETIPDDIRLKQPLNLPKALSENQYAEHIGKLAAKNKVFKSYIGLGYHQGILPAVIQRNILENPGWYTAYTPYQAEIAQGRLEALLNFQTMVSDLTGMEIANASLLDESTAAAEAMALLFAVRDRKQKKDDVNKFFVSEEVLPQTISLIKTRAEFLGIDIVLGDHAEFDFSAEFFGALIQYPGKYGQVFDYADFVNNCNLNSIKVAVAADILSLVKLQAPGELGVDVVVGTTQRFGIPLGYGGPHAAYFATKEAYKRNLPGRIIGVTKDADGNHALRMALQTREQHIKRDRATSNICTAQVLLAVMAGMYAVYHGPKGLQYIADTVHYSTTSLASQLEKLGYKQVNSAYFDTLQVKADAEKIKAAAEAKEYNFYYPDEETVVIALNETTTTEDINTVASIFAEVAGKETEVLSALKEINAIPEGVSRKKDFLSHDVFNAYHSETELMRYIKKLERKDLSLNHSMISLGSCTMKLNAASEMLPLSNPQWGNIHPFAPVEQAEGYQIVLKELENQLTEITGFSATSLQPNSGAQGEYAGLMVIRAYHESRGEGHRNVCLIPSSAHGTNPASAVMAGMKVVVTKATENGNIDIDDLREKAIEHKDHLAALMVTYPSTHGVFESAIRE
;
A
#
# COMPACT_ATOMS: atom_id res chain seq x y z
N MET A 1 -0.93 27.68 -32.32
CA MET A 1 -1.04 26.47 -31.48
C MET A 1 -2.44 26.41 -30.92
N ARG A 2 -3.15 25.29 -31.06
CA ARG A 2 -4.47 25.10 -30.42
C ARG A 2 -4.27 24.97 -28.92
N THR A 3 -4.56 26.04 -28.17
CA THR A 3 -4.32 26.11 -26.72
C THR A 3 -5.31 25.30 -25.89
N ASP A 4 -6.36 24.79 -26.53
CA ASP A 4 -7.43 23.98 -25.94
C ASP A 4 -7.21 22.46 -26.07
N SER A 5 -6.14 22.02 -26.72
CA SER A 5 -5.85 20.60 -26.97
C SER A 5 -4.70 20.10 -26.09
N PHE A 6 -5.03 19.35 -25.02
CA PHE A 6 -4.05 18.74 -24.12
C PHE A 6 -3.06 17.81 -24.84
N ALA A 7 -3.51 17.09 -25.88
CA ALA A 7 -2.64 16.21 -26.67
C ALA A 7 -1.41 16.92 -27.25
N LEU A 8 -1.51 18.22 -27.57
CA LEU A 8 -0.38 19.02 -28.07
C LEU A 8 0.62 19.42 -26.99
N ARG A 9 0.29 19.19 -25.71
CA ARG A 9 1.18 19.33 -24.55
C ARG A 9 1.75 17.99 -24.11
N HIS A 10 0.95 16.93 -24.23
CA HIS A 10 1.33 15.58 -23.84
C HIS A 10 2.29 14.91 -24.85
N ILE A 11 2.05 15.09 -26.14
CA ILE A 11 2.87 14.48 -27.21
C ILE A 11 4.01 15.44 -27.56
N GLY A 12 5.25 14.98 -27.36
CA GLY A 12 6.46 15.78 -27.59
C GLY A 12 6.68 16.16 -29.06
N PRO A 13 6.69 15.20 -30.00
CA PRO A 13 6.82 15.50 -31.43
C PRO A 13 5.67 16.36 -31.94
N LYS A 14 6.01 17.45 -32.64
CA LYS A 14 5.04 18.34 -33.29
C LYS A 14 4.78 17.90 -34.72
N GLU A 15 3.71 18.42 -35.33
CA GLU A 15 3.39 18.19 -36.75
C GLU A 15 4.57 18.52 -37.68
N GLU A 16 5.33 19.58 -37.38
CA GLU A 16 6.54 19.96 -38.14
C GLU A 16 7.68 18.94 -38.05
N ASN A 17 7.75 18.14 -36.98
CA ASN A 17 8.76 17.08 -36.82
C ASN A 17 8.37 15.78 -37.52
N LEU A 18 7.06 15.57 -37.76
CA LEU A 18 6.54 14.30 -38.27
C LEU A 18 7.14 13.95 -39.64
N LYS A 19 7.28 14.93 -40.53
CA LYS A 19 7.84 14.72 -41.87
C LYS A 19 9.27 14.15 -41.83
N GLU A 20 10.12 14.71 -40.97
CA GLU A 20 11.51 14.26 -40.81
C GLU A 20 11.58 12.86 -40.20
N MET A 21 10.75 12.58 -39.19
CA MET A 21 10.67 11.26 -38.56
C MET A 21 10.21 10.18 -39.54
N LEU A 22 9.13 10.45 -40.29
CA LEU A 22 8.60 9.52 -41.30
C LEU A 22 9.63 9.26 -42.41
N GLN A 23 10.29 10.32 -42.90
CA GLN A 23 11.38 10.18 -43.88
C GLN A 23 12.55 9.34 -43.37
N THR A 24 12.91 9.50 -42.10
CA THR A 24 13.99 8.71 -41.46
C THR A 24 13.62 7.24 -41.33
N ILE A 25 12.36 6.94 -40.99
CA ILE A 25 11.84 5.57 -40.90
C ILE A 25 11.65 4.94 -42.29
N GLY A 26 11.39 5.76 -43.32
CA GLY A 26 11.20 5.31 -44.69
C GLY A 26 9.74 5.06 -45.09
N VAL A 27 8.79 5.74 -44.42
CA VAL A 27 7.35 5.66 -44.72
C VAL A 27 6.78 7.03 -45.08
N ASP A 28 5.66 7.06 -45.81
CA ASP A 28 5.04 8.30 -46.31
C ASP A 28 4.02 8.91 -45.33
N SER A 29 3.49 8.12 -44.39
CA SER A 29 2.44 8.54 -43.46
C SER A 29 2.44 7.76 -42.15
N LEU A 30 1.79 8.30 -41.12
CA LEU A 30 1.58 7.60 -39.86
C LEU A 30 0.66 6.38 -40.05
N GLU A 31 -0.31 6.49 -40.96
CA GLU A 31 -1.22 5.41 -41.33
C GLU A 31 -0.45 4.23 -41.93
N GLN A 32 0.52 4.49 -42.81
CA GLN A 32 1.40 3.46 -43.36
C GLN A 32 2.24 2.81 -42.24
N LEU A 33 2.86 3.61 -41.37
CA LEU A 33 3.65 3.09 -40.25
C LEU A 33 2.83 2.15 -39.36
N ILE A 34 1.62 2.54 -38.99
CA ILE A 34 0.72 1.73 -38.17
C ILE A 34 0.34 0.44 -38.90
N TYR A 35 0.01 0.52 -40.20
CA TYR A 35 -0.35 -0.64 -41.01
C TYR A 35 0.80 -1.66 -41.15
N GLU A 36 2.04 -1.18 -41.29
CA GLU A 36 3.23 -2.03 -41.37
C GLU A 36 3.70 -2.56 -40.00
N THR A 37 3.21 -1.99 -38.89
CA THR A 37 3.63 -2.36 -37.52
C THR A 37 2.63 -3.27 -36.80
N ILE A 38 1.32 -3.02 -36.94
CA ILE A 38 0.26 -3.72 -36.18
C ILE A 38 -0.52 -4.63 -37.14
N PRO A 39 -0.66 -5.95 -36.84
CA PRO A 39 -1.43 -6.87 -37.68
C PRO A 39 -2.87 -6.38 -37.94
N ASP A 40 -3.31 -6.39 -39.19
CA ASP A 40 -4.55 -5.74 -39.60
C ASP A 40 -5.83 -6.38 -39.02
N ASP A 41 -5.76 -7.67 -38.73
CA ASP A 41 -6.89 -8.49 -38.30
C ASP A 41 -7.25 -8.30 -36.81
N ILE A 42 -6.36 -7.68 -36.02
CA ILE A 42 -6.62 -7.30 -34.61
C ILE A 42 -6.91 -5.81 -34.42
N ARG A 43 -6.76 -4.99 -35.47
CA ARG A 43 -7.01 -3.55 -35.38
C ARG A 43 -8.49 -3.28 -35.16
N LEU A 44 -8.78 -2.29 -34.30
CA LEU A 44 -10.13 -1.78 -34.11
C LEU A 44 -10.75 -1.36 -35.44
N LYS A 45 -11.94 -1.87 -35.73
CA LYS A 45 -12.69 -1.55 -36.95
C LYS A 45 -13.49 -0.25 -36.83
N GLN A 46 -13.67 0.25 -35.61
CA GLN A 46 -14.31 1.53 -35.30
C GLN A 46 -13.44 2.29 -34.29
N PRO A 47 -13.46 3.63 -34.29
CA PRO A 47 -12.82 4.42 -33.24
C PRO A 47 -13.41 4.12 -31.87
N LEU A 48 -12.63 4.37 -30.82
CA LEU A 48 -13.11 4.27 -29.43
C LEU A 48 -14.28 5.23 -29.19
N ASN A 49 -15.33 4.71 -28.55
CA ASN A 49 -16.50 5.47 -28.15
C ASN A 49 -16.28 6.12 -26.77
N LEU A 50 -15.40 7.13 -26.74
CA LEU A 50 -15.08 7.88 -25.52
C LEU A 50 -15.72 9.29 -25.54
N PRO A 51 -15.97 9.89 -24.36
CA PRO A 51 -16.39 11.28 -24.28
C PRO A 51 -15.41 12.22 -24.98
N LYS A 52 -15.92 13.37 -25.42
CA LYS A 52 -15.07 14.40 -26.04
C LYS A 52 -13.99 14.84 -25.06
N ALA A 53 -12.74 14.90 -25.55
CA ALA A 53 -11.61 15.38 -24.77
C ALA A 53 -11.85 16.79 -24.20
N LEU A 54 -11.48 16.96 -22.93
CA LEU A 54 -11.49 18.24 -22.23
C LEU A 54 -10.17 18.99 -22.46
N SER A 55 -10.23 20.32 -22.50
CA SER A 55 -9.03 21.14 -22.31
C SER A 55 -8.56 21.09 -20.85
N GLU A 56 -7.32 21.49 -20.57
CA GLU A 56 -6.80 21.51 -19.19
C GLU A 56 -7.66 22.36 -18.24
N ASN A 57 -8.18 23.51 -18.73
CA ASN A 57 -9.08 24.35 -17.94
C ASN A 57 -10.43 23.67 -17.68
N GLN A 58 -11.00 23.02 -18.71
CA GLN A 58 -12.25 22.29 -18.54
C GLN A 58 -12.09 21.09 -17.60
N TYR A 59 -10.95 20.41 -17.64
CA TYR A 59 -10.62 19.35 -16.69
C TYR A 59 -10.56 19.89 -15.25
N ALA A 60 -9.86 21.00 -15.01
CA ALA A 60 -9.77 21.62 -13.69
C ALA A 60 -11.17 22.00 -13.14
N GLU A 61 -12.04 22.59 -13.95
CA GLU A 61 -13.42 22.88 -13.58
C GLU A 61 -14.23 21.60 -13.32
N HIS A 62 -14.06 20.57 -14.15
CA HIS A 62 -14.78 19.31 -14.05
C HIS A 62 -14.40 18.56 -12.76
N ILE A 63 -13.11 18.34 -12.52
CA ILE A 63 -12.62 17.63 -11.35
C ILE A 63 -12.93 18.39 -10.06
N GLY A 64 -12.91 19.73 -10.08
CA GLY A 64 -13.32 20.56 -8.95
C GLY A 64 -14.81 20.43 -8.63
N LYS A 65 -15.69 20.38 -9.65
CA LYS A 65 -17.13 20.12 -9.46
C LYS A 65 -17.40 18.74 -8.88
N LEU A 66 -16.63 17.72 -9.28
CA LEU A 66 -16.75 16.39 -8.71
C LEU A 66 -16.24 16.33 -7.27
N ALA A 67 -15.13 17.00 -6.97
CA ALA A 67 -14.58 17.10 -5.62
C ALA A 67 -15.61 17.71 -4.64
N ALA A 68 -16.32 18.75 -5.07
CA ALA A 68 -17.35 19.42 -4.27
C ALA A 68 -18.58 18.54 -3.93
N LYS A 69 -18.72 17.36 -4.55
CA LYS A 69 -19.75 16.38 -4.20
C LYS A 69 -19.35 15.48 -3.03
N ASN A 70 -18.06 15.42 -2.69
CA ASN A 70 -17.60 14.70 -1.51
C ASN A 70 -17.90 15.53 -0.25
N LYS A 71 -18.37 14.85 0.80
CA LYS A 71 -18.61 15.42 2.13
C LYS A 71 -17.45 15.02 3.03
N VAL A 72 -16.59 15.98 3.36
CA VAL A 72 -15.39 15.74 4.17
C VAL A 72 -15.76 15.81 5.65
N PHE A 73 -16.26 14.70 6.20
CA PHE A 73 -16.59 14.59 7.62
C PHE A 73 -15.34 14.33 8.47
N LYS A 74 -15.36 14.78 9.72
CA LYS A 74 -14.36 14.41 10.72
C LYS A 74 -14.52 12.92 11.04
N SER A 75 -13.60 12.10 10.54
CA SER A 75 -13.71 10.65 10.63
C SER A 75 -12.79 10.07 11.70
N TYR A 76 -13.38 9.44 12.72
CA TYR A 76 -12.73 8.70 13.80
C TYR A 76 -13.07 7.20 13.75
N ILE A 77 -13.17 6.67 12.53
CA ILE A 77 -13.45 5.25 12.27
C ILE A 77 -12.24 4.38 12.66
N GLY A 78 -11.01 4.84 12.37
CA GLY A 78 -9.79 4.09 12.65
C GLY A 78 -9.57 2.96 11.64
N LEU A 79 -9.49 1.72 12.12
CA LEU A 79 -9.27 0.54 11.27
C LEU A 79 -8.04 0.66 10.35
N GLY A 80 -6.94 1.21 10.89
CA GLY A 80 -5.67 1.38 10.17
C GLY A 80 -5.54 2.68 9.37
N TYR A 81 -6.58 3.53 9.36
CA TYR A 81 -6.56 4.83 8.67
C TYR A 81 -6.87 5.95 9.66
N HIS A 82 -5.90 6.86 9.83
CA HIS A 82 -5.99 7.96 10.79
C HIS A 82 -5.60 9.26 10.08
N GLN A 83 -6.45 10.28 10.14
CA GLN A 83 -6.13 11.55 9.50
C GLN A 83 -4.85 12.13 10.11
N GLY A 84 -3.82 12.30 9.28
CA GLY A 84 -2.55 12.94 9.66
C GLY A 84 -2.46 14.37 9.12
N ILE A 85 -1.54 15.16 9.66
CA ILE A 85 -1.21 16.48 9.13
C ILE A 85 -0.07 16.32 8.13
N LEU A 86 -0.36 16.48 6.82
CA LEU A 86 0.69 16.56 5.80
C LEU A 86 1.43 17.91 5.94
N PRO A 87 2.72 17.93 6.34
CA PRO A 87 3.44 19.20 6.46
C PRO A 87 3.53 19.89 5.10
N ALA A 88 3.15 21.16 5.03
CA ALA A 88 3.09 21.92 3.77
C ALA A 88 4.43 21.91 3.01
N VAL A 89 5.55 21.90 3.74
CA VAL A 89 6.89 21.77 3.19
C VAL A 89 7.13 20.43 2.49
N ILE A 90 6.59 19.33 3.00
CA ILE A 90 6.65 18.00 2.36
C ILE A 90 5.69 17.94 1.18
N GLN A 91 4.47 18.46 1.32
CA GLN A 91 3.50 18.55 0.23
C GLN A 91 4.11 19.26 -0.98
N ARG A 92 4.58 20.50 -0.77
CA ARG A 92 5.07 21.35 -1.85
C ARG A 92 6.36 20.84 -2.47
N ASN A 93 7.30 20.37 -1.65
CA ASN A 93 8.67 20.07 -2.11
C ASN A 93 8.90 18.59 -2.46
N ILE A 94 7.93 17.69 -2.18
CA ILE A 94 8.00 16.27 -2.54
C ILE A 94 6.77 15.84 -3.35
N LEU A 95 5.57 15.91 -2.77
CA LEU A 95 4.35 15.43 -3.45
C LEU A 95 4.04 16.22 -4.74
N GLU A 96 4.20 17.54 -4.69
CA GLU A 96 3.93 18.45 -5.82
C GLU A 96 5.19 18.76 -6.66
N ASN A 97 6.32 18.11 -6.36
CA ASN A 97 7.59 18.37 -7.02
C ASN A 97 7.94 17.26 -8.04
N PRO A 98 7.96 17.54 -9.36
CA PRO A 98 8.27 16.54 -10.37
C PRO A 98 9.69 15.95 -10.24
N GLY A 99 10.59 16.63 -9.54
CA GLY A 99 11.92 16.08 -9.22
C GLY A 99 11.85 14.80 -8.38
N TRP A 100 10.76 14.58 -7.65
CA TRP A 100 10.55 13.42 -6.77
C TRP A 100 9.59 12.36 -7.33
N TYR A 101 8.52 12.76 -8.03
CA TYR A 101 7.49 11.81 -8.49
C TYR A 101 7.67 11.31 -9.92
N THR A 102 8.56 11.90 -10.73
CA THR A 102 8.73 11.49 -12.14
C THR A 102 9.87 10.50 -12.38
N ALA A 103 10.75 10.30 -11.39
CA ALA A 103 11.73 9.23 -11.44
C ALA A 103 11.08 7.87 -11.12
N TYR A 104 11.68 6.79 -11.62
CA TYR A 104 11.24 5.43 -11.31
C TYR A 104 12.20 4.74 -10.34
N THR A 105 12.05 3.41 -10.22
CA THR A 105 12.92 2.53 -9.43
C THR A 105 14.40 2.89 -9.61
N PRO A 106 15.21 3.01 -8.53
CA PRO A 106 16.61 3.39 -8.59
C PRO A 106 17.52 2.25 -9.10
N TYR A 107 17.27 1.78 -10.33
CA TYR A 107 18.07 0.75 -11.01
C TYR A 107 19.51 1.22 -11.24
N GLN A 108 19.69 2.48 -11.63
CA GLN A 108 20.98 3.14 -11.77
C GLN A 108 21.24 3.95 -10.49
N ALA A 109 22.05 3.39 -9.59
CA ALA A 109 22.22 3.92 -8.23
C ALA A 109 22.96 5.27 -8.22
N GLU A 110 23.88 5.47 -9.16
CA GLU A 110 24.76 6.63 -9.26
C GLU A 110 23.99 7.94 -9.51
N ILE A 111 22.83 7.84 -10.17
CA ILE A 111 21.92 8.96 -10.47
C ILE A 111 20.62 8.88 -9.66
N ALA A 112 20.69 8.23 -8.50
CA ALA A 112 19.54 7.98 -7.63
C ALA A 112 19.86 8.05 -6.13
N GLN A 113 21.01 8.62 -5.77
CA GLN A 113 21.47 8.63 -4.38
C GLN A 113 20.55 9.42 -3.44
N GLY A 114 19.79 10.39 -3.96
CA GLY A 114 18.83 11.18 -3.19
C GLY A 114 17.67 10.35 -2.69
N ARG A 115 16.90 9.72 -3.59
CA ARG A 115 15.79 8.84 -3.19
C ARG A 115 16.26 7.58 -2.46
N LEU A 116 17.46 7.07 -2.77
CA LEU A 116 18.05 5.96 -2.00
C LEU A 116 18.34 6.37 -0.55
N GLU A 117 18.86 7.58 -0.31
CA GLU A 117 19.08 8.11 1.05
C GLU A 117 17.75 8.33 1.78
N ALA A 118 16.74 8.89 1.11
CA ALA A 118 15.41 9.05 1.70
C ALA A 118 14.75 7.71 2.05
N LEU A 119 14.91 6.67 1.22
CA LEU A 119 14.42 5.32 1.53
C LEU A 119 15.22 4.65 2.66
N LEU A 120 16.52 4.94 2.78
CA LEU A 120 17.30 4.48 3.92
C LEU A 120 16.80 5.15 5.22
N ASN A 121 16.45 6.45 5.20
CA ASN A 121 15.82 7.11 6.34
C ASN A 121 14.50 6.42 6.73
N PHE A 122 13.67 6.05 5.75
CA PHE A 122 12.44 5.29 6.00
C PHE A 122 12.74 3.95 6.68
N GLN A 123 13.70 3.17 6.15
CA GLN A 123 14.09 1.89 6.74
C GLN A 123 14.61 2.04 8.17
N THR A 124 15.48 3.02 8.42
CA THR A 124 16.01 3.29 9.76
C THR A 124 14.89 3.69 10.72
N MET A 125 13.96 4.54 10.30
CA MET A 125 12.81 4.94 11.11
C MET A 125 11.95 3.74 11.50
N VAL A 126 11.65 2.86 10.53
CA VAL A 126 10.86 1.65 10.78
C VAL A 126 11.60 0.71 11.72
N SER A 127 12.90 0.44 11.49
CA SER A 127 13.71 -0.41 12.35
C SER A 127 13.76 0.10 13.80
N ASP A 128 13.99 1.41 14.01
CA ASP A 128 14.05 2.01 15.34
C ASP A 128 12.70 1.94 16.08
N LEU A 129 11.59 2.27 15.41
CA LEU A 129 10.27 2.27 16.03
C LEU A 129 9.78 0.86 16.35
N THR A 130 10.01 -0.10 15.45
CA THR A 130 9.61 -1.50 15.62
C THR A 130 10.55 -2.31 16.50
N GLY A 131 11.79 -1.84 16.69
CA GLY A 131 12.84 -2.57 17.40
C GLY A 131 13.42 -3.73 16.59
N MET A 132 13.18 -3.79 15.29
CA MET A 132 13.60 -4.88 14.40
C MET A 132 14.93 -4.55 13.70
N GLU A 133 15.68 -5.61 13.37
CA GLU A 133 17.05 -5.50 12.85
C GLU A 133 17.13 -4.92 11.43
N ILE A 134 16.17 -5.25 10.56
CA ILE A 134 16.11 -4.74 9.18
C ILE A 134 14.67 -4.42 8.75
N ALA A 135 14.52 -3.44 7.85
CA ALA A 135 13.25 -3.10 7.21
C ALA A 135 13.41 -2.97 5.70
N ASN A 136 12.33 -3.20 4.94
CA ASN A 136 12.32 -3.05 3.49
C ASN A 136 11.97 -1.59 3.05
N ALA A 137 12.07 -1.34 1.75
CA ALA A 137 11.77 -0.04 1.13
C ALA A 137 10.33 0.00 0.59
N SER A 138 9.40 -0.33 1.51
CA SER A 138 7.94 -0.38 1.43
C SER A 138 7.28 -1.59 0.74
N LEU A 139 6.03 -1.82 1.14
CA LEU A 139 5.03 -2.66 0.48
C LEU A 139 3.79 -1.81 0.11
N LEU A 140 2.71 -2.47 -0.36
CA LEU A 140 1.56 -1.83 -0.98
C LEU A 140 0.55 -1.26 0.02
N ASP A 141 0.22 -2.02 1.06
CA ASP A 141 -0.71 -1.66 2.15
C ASP A 141 -0.52 -2.64 3.34
N GLU A 142 -1.14 -2.36 4.48
CA GLU A 142 -0.96 -3.19 5.69
C GLU A 142 -1.41 -4.64 5.48
N SER A 143 -2.53 -4.84 4.79
CA SER A 143 -3.10 -6.17 4.58
C SER A 143 -2.17 -7.03 3.73
N THR A 144 -1.60 -6.48 2.65
CA THR A 144 -0.62 -7.17 1.81
C THR A 144 0.66 -7.43 2.57
N ALA A 145 1.12 -6.49 3.41
CA ALA A 145 2.28 -6.71 4.27
C ALA A 145 2.09 -7.85 5.27
N ALA A 146 0.92 -7.96 5.88
CA ALA A 146 0.59 -9.06 6.79
C ALA A 146 0.49 -10.42 6.07
N ALA A 147 -0.05 -10.46 4.86
CA ALA A 147 -0.04 -11.67 4.04
C ALA A 147 1.39 -12.09 3.63
N GLU A 148 2.26 -11.12 3.30
CA GLU A 148 3.68 -11.38 3.04
C GLU A 148 4.40 -11.87 4.30
N ALA A 149 3.99 -11.43 5.49
CA ALA A 149 4.56 -11.91 6.75
C ALA A 149 4.24 -13.39 6.95
N MET A 150 2.97 -13.78 6.77
CA MET A 150 2.55 -15.18 6.79
C MET A 150 3.35 -16.02 5.77
N ALA A 151 3.48 -15.55 4.52
CA ALA A 151 4.22 -16.26 3.48
C ALA A 151 5.71 -16.42 3.82
N LEU A 152 6.35 -15.37 4.34
CA LEU A 152 7.72 -15.42 4.82
C LEU A 152 7.88 -16.46 5.92
N LEU A 153 7.04 -16.41 6.96
CA LEU A 153 7.07 -17.33 8.10
C LEU A 153 6.87 -18.79 7.67
N PHE A 154 5.98 -19.04 6.71
CA PHE A 154 5.76 -20.36 6.12
C PHE A 154 7.00 -20.87 5.37
N ALA A 155 7.68 -20.00 4.62
CA ALA A 155 8.89 -20.34 3.88
C ALA A 155 10.09 -20.65 4.80
N VAL A 156 10.17 -19.98 5.95
CA VAL A 156 11.25 -20.13 6.94
C VAL A 156 10.90 -21.11 8.08
N ARG A 157 9.84 -21.92 7.93
CA ARG A 157 9.60 -23.11 8.76
C ARG A 157 10.88 -23.92 8.92
N ASP A 158 11.09 -24.42 10.13
CA ASP A 158 12.26 -25.24 10.40
C ASP A 158 12.16 -26.60 9.67
N ARG A 159 13.25 -27.38 9.69
CA ARG A 159 13.30 -28.66 8.97
C ARG A 159 12.29 -29.68 9.49
N LYS A 160 11.98 -29.65 10.79
CA LYS A 160 11.02 -30.55 11.42
C LYS A 160 9.60 -30.16 11.00
N GLN A 161 9.23 -28.90 11.12
CA GLN A 161 7.94 -28.36 10.67
C GLN A 161 7.68 -28.64 9.18
N LYS A 162 8.71 -28.55 8.33
CA LYS A 162 8.60 -28.90 6.91
C LYS A 162 8.40 -30.41 6.67
N LYS A 163 9.02 -31.25 7.49
CA LYS A 163 8.89 -32.71 7.40
C LYS A 163 7.52 -33.18 7.89
N ASP A 164 7.02 -32.54 8.94
CA ASP A 164 5.75 -32.86 9.59
C ASP A 164 4.56 -32.13 8.92
N ASP A 165 4.81 -31.43 7.80
CA ASP A 165 3.84 -30.66 7.01
C ASP A 165 2.98 -29.67 7.81
N VAL A 166 3.60 -29.00 8.79
CA VAL A 166 2.96 -28.04 9.70
C VAL A 166 2.44 -26.83 8.91
N ASN A 167 1.13 -26.69 8.75
CA ASN A 167 0.52 -25.72 7.84
C ASN A 167 -0.50 -24.78 8.51
N LYS A 168 -0.76 -24.88 9.82
CA LYS A 168 -1.69 -23.96 10.51
C LYS A 168 -1.02 -22.63 10.85
N PHE A 169 -1.77 -21.55 10.64
CA PHE A 169 -1.37 -20.20 11.00
C PHE A 169 -2.47 -19.55 11.84
N PHE A 170 -2.12 -19.13 13.05
CA PHE A 170 -3.06 -18.47 13.95
C PHE A 170 -3.20 -16.99 13.57
N VAL A 171 -4.43 -16.48 13.60
CA VAL A 171 -4.72 -15.05 13.43
C VAL A 171 -5.59 -14.62 14.59
N SER A 172 -5.12 -13.66 15.38
CA SER A 172 -5.92 -13.10 16.47
C SER A 172 -7.15 -12.38 15.92
N GLU A 173 -8.28 -12.52 16.61
CA GLU A 173 -9.50 -11.78 16.28
C GLU A 173 -9.35 -10.26 16.43
N GLU A 174 -8.29 -9.78 17.08
CA GLU A 174 -7.93 -8.37 17.21
C GLU A 174 -7.35 -7.76 15.93
N VAL A 175 -7.01 -8.58 14.92
CA VAL A 175 -6.52 -8.10 13.63
C VAL A 175 -7.62 -7.39 12.84
N LEU A 176 -7.23 -6.36 12.08
CA LEU A 176 -8.18 -5.56 11.30
C LEU A 176 -8.97 -6.42 10.30
N PRO A 177 -10.29 -6.18 10.10
CA PRO A 177 -11.14 -7.03 9.25
C PRO A 177 -10.63 -7.18 7.81
N GLN A 178 -10.17 -6.09 7.19
CA GLN A 178 -9.62 -6.10 5.84
C GLN A 178 -8.31 -6.90 5.75
N THR A 179 -7.50 -6.89 6.81
CA THR A 179 -6.26 -7.66 6.90
C THR A 179 -6.56 -9.15 7.03
N ILE A 180 -7.54 -9.54 7.86
CA ILE A 180 -8.03 -10.92 7.96
C ILE A 180 -8.55 -11.41 6.60
N SER A 181 -9.35 -10.58 5.91
CA SER A 181 -9.93 -10.91 4.60
C SER A 181 -8.85 -11.25 3.56
N LEU A 182 -7.82 -10.40 3.45
CA LEU A 182 -6.75 -10.64 2.49
C LEU A 182 -5.85 -11.82 2.89
N ILE A 183 -5.56 -12.00 4.18
CA ILE A 183 -4.77 -13.15 4.65
C ILE A 183 -5.46 -14.46 4.29
N LYS A 184 -6.78 -14.57 4.53
CA LYS A 184 -7.55 -15.76 4.14
C LYS A 184 -7.42 -16.04 2.64
N THR A 185 -7.60 -15.00 1.82
CA THR A 185 -7.45 -15.09 0.36
C THR A 185 -6.05 -15.56 -0.04
N ARG A 186 -5.00 -15.11 0.66
CA ARG A 186 -3.61 -15.47 0.34
C ARG A 186 -3.23 -16.86 0.85
N ALA A 187 -3.80 -17.30 1.96
CA ALA A 187 -3.49 -18.55 2.65
C ALA A 187 -4.03 -19.77 1.91
N GLU A 188 -5.27 -19.68 1.42
CA GLU A 188 -5.99 -20.76 0.74
C GLU A 188 -5.13 -21.43 -0.35
N PHE A 189 -4.38 -20.64 -1.11
CA PHE A 189 -3.62 -21.11 -2.26
C PHE A 189 -2.20 -21.53 -1.95
N LEU A 190 -1.70 -21.17 -0.77
CA LEU A 190 -0.45 -21.68 -0.22
C LEU A 190 -0.65 -22.99 0.56
N GLY A 191 -1.89 -23.47 0.67
CA GLY A 191 -2.24 -24.63 1.50
C GLY A 191 -2.08 -24.35 3.00
N ILE A 192 -2.27 -23.10 3.40
CA ILE A 192 -2.13 -22.64 4.78
C ILE A 192 -3.52 -22.60 5.42
N ASP A 193 -3.67 -23.30 6.54
CA ASP A 193 -4.92 -23.36 7.30
C ASP A 193 -4.96 -22.18 8.29
N ILE A 194 -5.80 -21.19 8.01
CA ILE A 194 -6.01 -20.05 8.91
C ILE A 194 -6.92 -20.45 10.07
N VAL A 195 -6.42 -20.29 11.29
CA VAL A 195 -7.20 -20.43 12.52
C VAL A 195 -7.39 -19.06 13.14
N LEU A 196 -8.62 -18.54 13.02
CA LEU A 196 -9.03 -17.29 13.67
C LEU A 196 -9.51 -17.60 15.09
N GLY A 197 -9.05 -16.86 16.09
CA GLY A 197 -9.53 -17.03 17.46
C GLY A 197 -9.00 -16.00 18.46
N ASP A 198 -9.39 -16.17 19.72
CA ASP A 198 -8.87 -15.41 20.85
C ASP A 198 -7.42 -15.87 21.15
N HIS A 199 -6.52 -14.91 21.23
CA HIS A 199 -5.10 -15.15 21.53
C HIS A 199 -4.88 -15.61 22.98
N ALA A 200 -5.81 -15.34 23.89
CA ALA A 200 -5.77 -15.83 25.27
C ALA A 200 -6.09 -17.32 25.39
N GLU A 201 -6.86 -17.88 24.45
CA GLU A 201 -7.25 -19.30 24.42
C GLU A 201 -6.40 -20.14 23.46
N PHE A 202 -5.38 -19.52 22.84
CA PHE A 202 -4.53 -20.20 21.86
C PHE A 202 -3.77 -21.38 22.50
N ASP A 203 -3.83 -22.56 21.87
CA ASP A 203 -3.32 -23.81 22.46
C ASP A 203 -1.81 -24.04 22.28
N PHE A 204 -1.14 -23.21 21.49
CA PHE A 204 0.28 -23.32 21.13
C PHE A 204 0.70 -24.71 20.63
N SER A 205 -0.22 -25.44 20.01
CA SER A 205 0.06 -26.79 19.50
C SER A 205 1.12 -26.79 18.39
N ALA A 206 1.84 -27.92 18.26
CA ALA A 206 2.91 -28.08 17.27
C ALA A 206 2.43 -28.07 15.81
N GLU A 207 1.12 -27.99 15.58
CA GLU A 207 0.50 -27.87 14.25
C GLU A 207 0.58 -26.44 13.69
N PHE A 208 0.91 -25.46 14.53
CA PHE A 208 1.10 -24.08 14.13
C PHE A 208 2.55 -23.77 13.77
N PHE A 209 2.75 -23.11 12.62
CA PHE A 209 4.09 -22.59 12.27
C PHE A 209 4.26 -21.12 12.63
N GLY A 210 3.16 -20.38 12.76
CA GLY A 210 3.20 -18.99 13.13
C GLY A 210 1.85 -18.42 13.56
N ALA A 211 1.91 -17.19 14.06
CA ALA A 211 0.79 -16.41 14.55
C ALA A 211 0.88 -14.95 14.08
N LEU A 212 -0.27 -14.32 13.84
CA LEU A 212 -0.41 -12.88 13.64
C LEU A 212 -1.27 -12.26 14.75
N ILE A 213 -0.75 -11.22 15.38
CA ILE A 213 -1.45 -10.38 16.37
C ILE A 213 -1.42 -8.91 15.95
N GLN A 214 -2.33 -8.09 16.50
CA GLN A 214 -2.42 -6.65 16.23
C GLN A 214 -2.06 -5.84 17.48
N TYR A 215 -1.34 -4.73 17.31
CA TYR A 215 -0.86 -3.89 18.40
C TYR A 215 -0.91 -2.39 18.08
N PRO A 216 -1.87 -1.61 18.62
CA PRO A 216 -3.03 -2.03 19.44
C PRO A 216 -4.06 -2.85 18.66
N GLY A 217 -4.98 -3.54 19.36
CA GLY A 217 -6.07 -4.30 18.74
C GLY A 217 -7.07 -3.43 17.97
N LYS A 218 -7.92 -4.04 17.12
CA LYS A 218 -8.86 -3.33 16.22
C LYS A 218 -9.85 -2.39 16.92
N TYR A 219 -10.11 -2.60 18.20
CA TYR A 219 -10.96 -1.75 19.04
C TYR A 219 -10.18 -0.84 20.01
N GLY A 220 -8.85 -0.81 19.89
CA GLY A 220 -7.97 0.08 20.64
C GLY A 220 -7.32 -0.53 21.88
N GLN A 221 -7.69 -1.75 22.27
CA GLN A 221 -7.09 -2.43 23.42
C GLN A 221 -5.59 -2.66 23.20
N VAL A 222 -4.79 -2.26 24.18
CA VAL A 222 -3.36 -2.56 24.26
C VAL A 222 -3.21 -3.79 25.15
N PHE A 223 -2.82 -4.90 24.54
CA PHE A 223 -2.51 -6.15 25.24
C PHE A 223 -1.03 -6.23 25.61
N ASP A 224 -0.73 -6.88 26.73
CA ASP A 224 0.63 -7.34 27.03
C ASP A 224 0.84 -8.72 26.40
N TYR A 225 1.59 -8.74 25.30
CA TYR A 225 1.84 -9.96 24.54
C TYR A 225 3.11 -10.71 24.98
N ALA A 226 3.80 -10.30 26.04
CA ALA A 226 5.07 -10.91 26.44
C ALA A 226 4.96 -12.43 26.65
N ASP A 227 3.95 -12.87 27.41
CA ASP A 227 3.73 -14.29 27.67
C ASP A 227 3.29 -15.06 26.42
N PHE A 228 2.42 -14.46 25.59
CA PHE A 228 1.99 -15.05 24.32
C PHE A 228 3.18 -15.32 23.39
N VAL A 229 4.04 -14.31 23.21
CA VAL A 229 5.23 -14.42 22.36
C VAL A 229 6.23 -15.42 22.94
N ASN A 230 6.44 -15.42 24.26
CA ASN A 230 7.33 -16.40 24.90
C ASN A 230 6.83 -17.84 24.71
N ASN A 231 5.53 -18.10 24.90
CA ASN A 231 4.94 -19.41 24.67
C ASN A 231 5.01 -19.84 23.19
N CYS A 232 4.81 -18.92 22.25
CA CYS A 232 5.04 -19.21 20.83
C CYS A 232 6.49 -19.62 20.56
N ASN A 233 7.45 -18.85 21.07
CA ASN A 233 8.88 -19.13 20.90
C ASN A 233 9.29 -20.49 21.49
N LEU A 234 8.81 -20.83 22.70
CA LEU A 234 9.06 -22.13 23.34
C LEU A 234 8.53 -23.31 22.50
N ASN A 235 7.45 -23.10 21.74
CA ASN A 235 6.84 -24.10 20.87
C ASN A 235 7.27 -23.99 19.40
N SER A 236 8.30 -23.20 19.08
CA SER A 236 8.79 -22.97 17.70
C SER A 236 7.74 -22.37 16.74
N ILE A 237 6.77 -21.65 17.28
CA ILE A 237 5.75 -20.88 16.54
C ILE A 237 6.29 -19.46 16.35
N LYS A 238 6.43 -19.02 15.10
CA LYS A 238 6.95 -17.68 14.80
C LYS A 238 5.86 -16.62 14.92
N VAL A 239 6.20 -15.41 15.36
CA VAL A 239 5.19 -14.35 15.60
C VAL A 239 5.39 -13.17 14.66
N ALA A 240 4.32 -12.81 13.96
CA ALA A 240 4.18 -11.54 13.26
C ALA A 240 3.28 -10.59 14.05
N VAL A 241 3.60 -9.30 14.04
CA VAL A 241 2.79 -8.25 14.67
C VAL A 241 2.42 -7.19 13.64
N ALA A 242 1.13 -6.92 13.46
CA ALA A 242 0.66 -5.74 12.75
C ALA A 242 0.53 -4.59 13.76
N ALA A 243 1.36 -3.55 13.62
CA ALA A 243 1.48 -2.48 14.60
C ALA A 243 1.29 -1.08 14.02
N ASP A 244 0.59 -0.22 14.76
CA ASP A 244 0.45 1.19 14.41
C ASP A 244 1.75 1.95 14.68
N ILE A 245 2.32 2.58 13.65
CA ILE A 245 3.65 3.19 13.73
C ILE A 245 3.75 4.37 14.71
N LEU A 246 2.65 5.11 14.96
CA LEU A 246 2.66 6.23 15.92
C LEU A 246 2.54 5.72 17.35
N SER A 247 1.72 4.69 17.58
CA SER A 247 1.55 4.07 18.89
C SER A 247 2.90 3.57 19.44
N LEU A 248 3.78 3.09 18.56
CA LEU A 248 5.13 2.62 18.91
C LEU A 248 6.05 3.73 19.43
N VAL A 249 5.67 5.00 19.37
CA VAL A 249 6.37 6.08 20.08
C VAL A 249 6.19 5.93 21.60
N LYS A 250 5.00 5.52 22.06
CA LYS A 250 4.66 5.36 23.49
C LYS A 250 4.66 3.92 23.97
N LEU A 251 4.45 2.97 23.06
CA LEU A 251 4.34 1.54 23.35
C LEU A 251 5.66 0.81 23.15
N GLN A 252 5.89 -0.23 23.95
CA GLN A 252 7.07 -1.09 23.81
C GLN A 252 7.16 -1.63 22.38
N ALA A 253 8.33 -1.50 21.78
CA ALA A 253 8.58 -1.94 20.42
C ALA A 253 8.46 -3.47 20.31
N PRO A 254 7.69 -4.03 19.35
CA PRO A 254 7.46 -5.48 19.28
C PRO A 254 8.73 -6.32 19.15
N GLY A 255 9.78 -5.79 18.51
CA GLY A 255 11.08 -6.46 18.41
C GLY A 255 11.73 -6.76 19.76
N GLU A 256 11.41 -6.00 20.81
CA GLU A 256 11.89 -6.27 22.17
C GLU A 256 11.25 -7.50 22.80
N LEU A 257 10.05 -7.90 22.33
CA LEU A 257 9.36 -9.11 22.78
C LEU A 257 9.90 -10.37 22.11
N GLY A 258 10.81 -10.24 21.14
CA GLY A 258 11.41 -11.36 20.41
C GLY A 258 10.61 -11.86 19.22
N VAL A 259 9.64 -11.08 18.74
CA VAL A 259 8.83 -11.41 17.54
C VAL A 259 9.69 -11.51 16.28
N ASP A 260 9.18 -12.16 15.24
CA ASP A 260 9.91 -12.44 14.01
C ASP A 260 9.76 -11.37 12.95
N VAL A 261 8.54 -10.81 12.84
CA VAL A 261 8.16 -9.84 11.82
C VAL A 261 7.24 -8.77 12.43
N VAL A 262 7.43 -7.51 12.01
CA VAL A 262 6.52 -6.40 12.32
C VAL A 262 6.11 -5.72 11.03
N VAL A 263 4.81 -5.51 10.84
CA VAL A 263 4.21 -4.90 9.65
C VAL A 263 3.22 -3.82 10.05
N GLY A 264 2.85 -2.96 9.10
CA GLY A 264 1.81 -1.97 9.29
C GLY A 264 1.83 -0.94 8.17
N THR A 265 1.05 0.12 8.35
CA THR A 265 1.07 1.29 7.47
C THR A 265 1.81 2.48 8.09
N THR A 266 2.47 3.29 7.27
CA THR A 266 3.01 4.60 7.70
C THR A 266 2.11 5.76 7.31
N GLN A 267 0.85 5.52 6.93
CA GLN A 267 -0.09 6.54 6.46
C GLN A 267 -0.17 7.75 7.40
N ARG A 268 -0.32 7.53 8.71
CA ARG A 268 -0.49 8.61 9.69
C ARG A 268 0.76 9.46 9.90
N PHE A 269 1.90 9.14 9.25
CA PHE A 269 3.08 10.00 9.20
C PHE A 269 2.98 10.97 8.02
N GLY A 270 2.01 11.88 8.12
CA GLY A 270 1.85 13.00 7.19
C GLY A 270 1.39 12.63 5.79
N ILE A 271 0.69 11.50 5.59
CA ILE A 271 0.10 11.13 4.29
C ILE A 271 -1.44 11.24 4.39
N PRO A 272 -2.13 11.86 3.41
CA PRO A 272 -3.59 11.95 3.40
C PRO A 272 -4.29 10.57 3.42
N LEU A 273 -5.55 10.53 3.85
CA LEU A 273 -6.36 9.30 3.86
C LEU A 273 -6.56 8.71 2.45
N GLY A 274 -6.74 9.58 1.46
CA GLY A 274 -6.79 9.22 0.03
C GLY A 274 -7.88 8.23 -0.35
N TYR A 275 -8.95 8.13 0.44
CA TYR A 275 -10.01 7.12 0.28
C TYR A 275 -9.45 5.69 0.13
N GLY A 276 -8.33 5.40 0.81
CA GLY A 276 -7.69 4.08 0.85
C GLY A 276 -6.22 4.07 0.45
N GLY A 277 -5.73 5.10 -0.24
CA GLY A 277 -4.31 5.17 -0.62
C GLY A 277 -3.97 6.28 -1.61
N PRO A 278 -2.72 6.30 -2.09
CA PRO A 278 -1.65 5.35 -1.78
C PRO A 278 -0.98 5.60 -0.42
N HIS A 279 -0.58 4.53 0.27
CA HIS A 279 0.17 4.59 1.54
C HIS A 279 1.32 3.59 1.53
N ALA A 280 2.47 3.95 2.07
CA ALA A 280 3.55 2.98 2.23
C ALA A 280 3.29 2.07 3.42
N ALA A 281 3.17 0.77 3.14
CA ALA A 281 3.27 -0.22 4.20
C ALA A 281 4.73 -0.51 4.52
N TYR A 282 5.01 -0.77 5.78
CA TYR A 282 6.34 -1.17 6.24
C TYR A 282 6.39 -2.67 6.55
N PHE A 283 7.58 -3.24 6.38
CA PHE A 283 7.86 -4.63 6.73
C PHE A 283 9.25 -4.70 7.36
N ALA A 284 9.29 -5.07 8.65
CA ALA A 284 10.50 -5.17 9.44
C ALA A 284 10.66 -6.57 10.01
N THR A 285 11.88 -7.08 10.10
CA THR A 285 12.15 -8.48 10.41
C THR A 285 13.55 -8.67 11.00
N LYS A 286 13.82 -9.86 11.56
CA LYS A 286 15.17 -10.31 11.92
C LYS A 286 16.07 -10.40 10.69
N GLU A 287 17.37 -10.08 10.84
CA GLU A 287 18.38 -10.18 9.79
C GLU A 287 18.50 -11.63 9.28
N ALA A 288 18.27 -12.61 10.15
CA ALA A 288 18.22 -14.03 9.81
C ALA A 288 17.28 -14.34 8.62
N TYR A 289 16.23 -13.54 8.43
CA TYR A 289 15.22 -13.71 7.37
C TYR A 289 15.49 -12.84 6.12
N LYS A 290 16.62 -12.11 6.04
CA LYS A 290 16.92 -11.17 4.94
C LYS A 290 16.85 -11.76 3.54
N ARG A 291 17.05 -13.08 3.38
CA ARG A 291 16.95 -13.79 2.08
C ARG A 291 15.51 -14.07 1.64
N ASN A 292 14.55 -13.92 2.55
CA ASN A 292 13.12 -14.13 2.33
C ASN A 292 12.31 -12.84 2.40
N LEU A 293 12.93 -11.72 2.78
CA LEU A 293 12.29 -10.40 2.84
C LEU A 293 11.60 -10.07 1.50
N PRO A 294 10.33 -9.63 1.50
CA PRO A 294 9.61 -9.18 0.31
C PRO A 294 10.04 -7.76 -0.10
N GLY A 295 9.97 -7.48 -1.40
CA GLY A 295 10.27 -6.17 -1.94
C GLY A 295 11.74 -5.74 -1.85
N ARG A 296 11.96 -4.45 -2.13
CA ARG A 296 13.29 -3.84 -2.22
C ARG A 296 13.86 -3.57 -0.83
N ILE A 297 15.19 -3.54 -0.72
CA ILE A 297 15.90 -3.05 0.46
C ILE A 297 17.09 -2.21 0.01
N ILE A 298 17.29 -1.05 0.63
CA ILE A 298 18.42 -0.18 0.38
C ILE A 298 19.54 -0.58 1.33
N GLY A 299 20.74 -0.73 0.78
CA GLY A 299 21.94 -1.07 1.52
C GLY A 299 23.06 -0.06 1.29
N VAL A 300 23.88 0.11 2.31
CA VAL A 300 25.12 0.88 2.26
C VAL A 300 26.20 0.06 1.57
N THR A 301 26.96 0.70 0.69
CA THR A 301 28.09 0.14 -0.05
C THR A 301 29.18 1.21 -0.23
N LYS A 302 30.23 0.90 -0.98
CA LYS A 302 31.23 1.87 -1.44
C LYS A 302 31.23 1.99 -2.96
N ASP A 303 31.56 3.18 -3.47
CA ASP A 303 31.82 3.41 -4.90
C ASP A 303 33.25 2.99 -5.29
N ALA A 304 33.63 3.26 -6.55
CA ALA A 304 34.96 2.93 -7.09
C ALA A 304 36.10 3.71 -6.41
N ASP A 305 35.82 4.89 -5.84
CA ASP A 305 36.78 5.73 -5.13
C ASP A 305 36.80 5.44 -3.60
N GLY A 306 35.97 4.50 -3.15
CA GLY A 306 35.85 4.09 -1.75
C GLY A 306 34.93 4.94 -0.89
N ASN A 307 34.18 5.89 -1.49
CA ASN A 307 33.24 6.75 -0.78
C ASN A 307 31.98 5.99 -0.39
N HIS A 308 31.28 6.48 0.64
CA HIS A 308 29.98 5.96 1.05
C HIS A 308 28.94 6.12 -0.08
N ALA A 309 28.33 5.02 -0.50
CA ALA A 309 27.31 4.99 -1.54
C ALA A 309 26.14 4.09 -1.15
N LEU A 310 24.98 4.30 -1.78
CA LEU A 310 23.76 3.52 -1.54
C LEU A 310 23.37 2.75 -2.80
N ARG A 311 22.72 1.60 -2.63
CA ARG A 311 22.12 0.83 -3.73
C ARG A 311 20.97 -0.04 -3.25
N MET A 312 20.18 -0.54 -4.18
CA MET A 312 19.31 -1.68 -3.90
C MET A 312 20.15 -2.93 -3.63
N ALA A 313 19.96 -3.54 -2.46
CA ALA A 313 20.70 -4.70 -1.98
C ALA A 313 19.88 -5.99 -2.12
N LEU A 314 20.57 -7.14 -2.16
CA LEU A 314 19.95 -8.47 -2.20
C LEU A 314 18.88 -8.62 -3.31
N GLN A 315 19.08 -8.00 -4.47
CA GLN A 315 18.12 -8.00 -5.58
C GLN A 315 17.78 -9.40 -6.10
N THR A 316 18.64 -10.39 -5.87
CA THR A 316 18.40 -11.79 -6.26
C THR A 316 17.18 -12.41 -5.58
N ARG A 317 16.50 -11.73 -4.66
CA ARG A 317 15.21 -12.14 -4.09
C ARG A 317 14.01 -11.80 -4.99
N GLU A 318 14.16 -10.78 -5.81
CA GLU A 318 13.06 -10.12 -6.53
C GLU A 318 12.69 -10.84 -7.83
N GLN A 319 11.46 -10.61 -8.27
CA GLN A 319 10.85 -11.27 -9.44
C GLN A 319 11.64 -11.13 -10.74
N HIS A 320 12.36 -10.02 -10.93
CA HIS A 320 13.10 -9.76 -12.18
C HIS A 320 14.34 -10.67 -12.33
N ILE A 321 14.82 -11.28 -11.23
CA ILE A 321 15.90 -12.27 -11.25
C ILE A 321 15.35 -13.68 -11.01
N LYS A 322 14.52 -13.86 -9.98
CA LYS A 322 14.09 -15.21 -9.53
C LYS A 322 12.78 -15.72 -10.13
N ARG A 323 12.02 -14.88 -10.83
CA ARG A 323 10.76 -15.27 -11.51
C ARG A 323 9.82 -16.04 -10.56
N ASP A 324 9.44 -17.26 -10.90
CA ASP A 324 8.60 -18.19 -10.12
C ASP A 324 9.15 -18.50 -8.71
N ARG A 325 10.45 -18.33 -8.48
CA ARG A 325 11.12 -18.60 -7.19
C ARG A 325 11.33 -17.36 -6.34
N ALA A 326 10.79 -16.21 -6.76
CA ALA A 326 10.93 -14.96 -6.02
C ALA A 326 10.22 -15.03 -4.67
N THR A 327 10.61 -14.16 -3.75
CA THR A 327 9.99 -14.11 -2.42
C THR A 327 8.57 -13.54 -2.46
N SER A 328 8.27 -12.73 -3.47
CA SER A 328 6.98 -12.08 -3.72
C SER A 328 6.90 -11.69 -5.21
N ASN A 329 5.68 -11.47 -5.71
CA ASN A 329 5.44 -10.93 -7.04
C ASN A 329 5.57 -9.40 -7.11
N ILE A 330 5.78 -8.72 -5.98
CA ILE A 330 5.83 -7.24 -5.94
C ILE A 330 6.91 -6.66 -6.86
N CYS A 331 6.55 -5.62 -7.61
CA CYS A 331 7.45 -4.86 -8.46
C CYS A 331 7.32 -3.36 -8.16
N THR A 332 6.25 -2.70 -8.59
CA THR A 332 5.92 -1.36 -8.09
C THR A 332 5.50 -1.48 -6.62
N ALA A 333 6.03 -0.58 -5.80
CA ALA A 333 5.70 -0.44 -4.37
C ALA A 333 5.31 1.02 -4.11
N GLN A 334 5.53 1.55 -2.90
CA GLN A 334 5.04 2.87 -2.49
C GLN A 334 6.18 3.84 -2.14
N VAL A 335 7.16 3.95 -3.04
CA VAL A 335 8.42 4.70 -2.79
C VAL A 335 8.18 6.16 -2.44
N LEU A 336 7.35 6.89 -3.20
CA LEU A 336 7.11 8.32 -2.95
C LEU A 336 6.51 8.54 -1.54
N LEU A 337 5.60 7.66 -1.14
CA LEU A 337 4.92 7.72 0.16
C LEU A 337 5.86 7.32 1.30
N ALA A 338 6.75 6.35 1.07
CA ALA A 338 7.81 5.99 2.02
C ALA A 338 8.79 7.16 2.22
N VAL A 339 9.14 7.87 1.14
CA VAL A 339 9.94 9.10 1.21
C VAL A 339 9.22 10.17 2.04
N MET A 340 7.92 10.39 1.81
CA MET A 340 7.14 11.36 2.58
C MET A 340 7.09 11.00 4.08
N ALA A 341 6.80 9.74 4.42
CA ALA A 341 6.77 9.29 5.82
C ALA A 341 8.16 9.35 6.48
N GLY A 342 9.23 9.02 5.75
CA GLY A 342 10.60 9.20 6.23
C GLY A 342 10.93 10.67 6.49
N MET A 343 10.49 11.58 5.62
CA MET A 343 10.68 13.02 5.78
C MET A 343 9.84 13.61 6.91
N TYR A 344 8.65 13.06 7.16
CA TYR A 344 7.85 13.40 8.33
C TYR A 344 8.62 13.09 9.63
N ALA A 345 9.20 11.89 9.73
CA ALA A 345 10.03 11.53 10.87
C ALA A 345 11.30 12.38 10.99
N VAL A 346 11.94 12.73 9.86
CA VAL A 346 13.09 13.67 9.84
C VAL A 346 12.70 15.06 10.35
N TYR A 347 11.53 15.56 9.94
CA TYR A 347 11.08 16.89 10.30
C TYR A 347 10.73 17.00 11.78
N HIS A 348 9.96 16.05 12.30
CA HIS A 348 9.52 16.06 13.69
C HIS A 348 10.59 15.56 14.67
N GLY A 349 11.45 14.63 14.24
CA GLY A 349 12.40 13.94 15.10
C GLY A 349 11.73 13.18 16.25
N PRO A 350 12.52 12.59 17.16
CA PRO A 350 11.96 11.83 18.29
C PRO A 350 11.09 12.68 19.21
N LYS A 351 11.49 13.94 19.47
CA LYS A 351 10.74 14.86 20.36
C LYS A 351 9.40 15.32 19.76
N GLY A 352 9.37 15.64 18.47
CA GLY A 352 8.13 16.04 17.80
C GLY A 352 7.15 14.88 17.71
N LEU A 353 7.64 13.67 17.37
CA LEU A 353 6.80 12.47 17.36
C LEU A 353 6.27 12.13 18.76
N GLN A 354 7.09 12.29 19.81
CA GLN A 354 6.63 12.14 21.20
C GLN A 354 5.51 13.12 21.52
N TYR A 355 5.68 14.41 21.18
CA TYR A 355 4.66 15.43 21.38
C TYR A 355 3.35 15.09 20.65
N ILE A 356 3.43 14.63 19.40
CA ILE A 356 2.26 14.24 18.61
C ILE A 356 1.55 13.04 19.27
N ALA A 357 2.30 11.99 19.62
CA ALA A 357 1.74 10.80 20.25
C ALA A 357 1.12 11.12 21.63
N ASP A 358 1.77 11.97 22.43
CA ASP A 358 1.24 12.46 23.70
C ASP A 358 -0.07 13.25 23.49
N THR A 359 -0.09 14.17 22.52
CA THR A 359 -1.28 14.98 22.23
C THR A 359 -2.48 14.11 21.82
N VAL A 360 -2.26 13.13 20.95
CA VAL A 360 -3.31 12.17 20.54
C VAL A 360 -3.77 11.35 21.74
N HIS A 361 -2.84 10.85 22.54
CA HIS A 361 -3.18 10.04 23.72
C HIS A 361 -3.96 10.84 24.77
N TYR A 362 -3.52 12.06 25.10
CA TYR A 362 -4.20 12.92 26.07
C TYR A 362 -5.57 13.40 25.58
N SER A 363 -5.73 13.61 24.27
CA SER A 363 -7.05 13.83 23.66
C SER A 363 -7.98 12.65 23.89
N THR A 364 -7.45 11.44 23.73
CA THR A 364 -8.18 10.17 23.89
C THR A 364 -8.59 9.92 25.34
N THR A 365 -7.69 10.12 26.30
CA THR A 365 -8.00 9.96 27.73
C THR A 365 -8.91 11.07 28.26
N SER A 366 -8.79 12.29 27.71
CA SER A 366 -9.71 13.40 28.04
C SER A 366 -11.13 13.12 27.54
N LEU A 367 -11.27 12.62 26.30
CA LEU A 367 -12.56 12.20 25.76
C LEU A 367 -13.16 11.05 26.59
N ALA A 368 -12.37 10.01 26.89
CA ALA A 368 -12.82 8.89 27.73
C ALA A 368 -13.38 9.40 29.08
N SER A 369 -12.67 10.31 29.74
CA SER A 369 -13.10 10.91 31.00
C SER A 369 -14.43 11.68 30.88
N GLN A 370 -14.67 12.38 29.77
CA GLN A 370 -15.95 13.05 29.53
C GLN A 370 -17.08 12.06 29.29
N LEU A 371 -16.84 11.01 28.50
CA LEU A 371 -17.84 9.98 28.21
C LEU A 371 -18.23 9.20 29.48
N GLU A 372 -17.28 8.90 30.35
CA GLU A 372 -17.54 8.26 31.65
C GLU A 372 -18.40 9.13 32.58
N LYS A 373 -18.15 10.44 32.63
CA LYS A 373 -19.02 11.38 33.38
C LYS A 373 -20.45 11.41 32.84
N LEU A 374 -20.63 11.22 31.54
CA LEU A 374 -21.94 11.08 30.90
C LEU A 374 -22.58 9.71 31.16
N GLY A 375 -21.88 8.79 31.83
CA GLY A 375 -22.37 7.47 32.21
C GLY A 375 -22.17 6.38 31.16
N TYR A 376 -21.39 6.65 30.11
CA TYR A 376 -20.99 5.63 29.15
C TYR A 376 -19.82 4.81 29.70
N LYS A 377 -19.78 3.52 29.35
CA LYS A 377 -18.69 2.63 29.74
C LYS A 377 -17.67 2.51 28.61
N GLN A 378 -16.46 3.00 28.84
CA GLN A 378 -15.30 2.67 28.02
C GLN A 378 -14.78 1.28 28.45
N VAL A 379 -14.54 0.38 27.48
CA VAL A 379 -14.27 -1.04 27.75
C VAL A 379 -12.78 -1.39 27.78
N ASN A 380 -11.94 -0.65 27.05
CA ASN A 380 -10.52 -0.96 26.96
C ASN A 380 -9.82 -0.65 28.30
N SER A 381 -9.08 -1.62 28.85
CA SER A 381 -8.31 -1.43 30.07
C SER A 381 -7.04 -0.62 29.85
N ALA A 382 -6.50 -0.64 28.63
CA ALA A 382 -5.35 0.13 28.19
C ALA A 382 -5.53 0.46 26.71
N TYR A 383 -5.19 1.67 26.29
CA TYR A 383 -5.39 2.13 24.92
C TYR A 383 -4.45 3.29 24.56
N PHE A 384 -4.16 3.44 23.27
CA PHE A 384 -3.39 4.57 22.76
C PHE A 384 -4.32 5.72 22.31
N ASP A 385 -5.02 5.54 21.19
CA ASP A 385 -5.83 6.58 20.54
C ASP A 385 -7.28 6.17 20.26
N THR A 386 -7.63 4.92 20.57
CA THR A 386 -8.90 4.33 20.16
C THR A 386 -9.69 3.86 21.39
N LEU A 387 -10.94 4.34 21.50
CA LEU A 387 -11.87 4.00 22.56
C LEU A 387 -12.92 3.02 22.04
N GLN A 388 -13.24 2.00 22.84
CA GLN A 388 -14.43 1.17 22.66
C GLN A 388 -15.47 1.55 23.73
N VAL A 389 -16.61 2.09 23.31
CA VAL A 389 -17.63 2.65 24.21
C VAL A 389 -18.93 1.89 24.04
N LYS A 390 -19.52 1.43 25.16
CA LYS A 390 -20.87 0.84 25.16
C LYS A 390 -21.93 1.93 25.08
N ALA A 391 -22.66 1.96 23.97
CA ALA A 391 -23.69 2.96 23.66
C ALA A 391 -24.63 2.45 22.55
N ASP A 392 -25.83 3.01 22.47
CA ASP A 392 -26.77 2.75 21.36
C ASP A 392 -26.20 3.29 20.05
N ALA A 393 -25.70 2.39 19.20
CA ALA A 393 -24.93 2.74 18.00
C ALA A 393 -25.77 3.53 16.99
N GLU A 394 -27.05 3.18 16.83
CA GLU A 394 -27.95 3.83 15.88
C GLU A 394 -28.21 5.28 16.27
N LYS A 395 -28.53 5.54 17.55
CA LYS A 395 -28.76 6.91 18.04
C LYS A 395 -27.50 7.76 17.98
N ILE A 396 -26.35 7.19 18.37
CA ILE A 396 -25.07 7.91 18.31
C ILE A 396 -24.70 8.21 16.86
N LYS A 397 -24.91 7.27 15.92
CA LYS A 397 -24.66 7.48 14.50
C LYS A 397 -25.48 8.64 13.94
N ALA A 398 -26.78 8.65 14.17
CA ALA A 398 -27.65 9.72 13.69
C ALA A 398 -27.22 11.10 14.23
N ALA A 399 -26.89 11.19 15.53
CA ALA A 399 -26.44 12.43 16.15
C ALA A 399 -25.02 12.86 15.69
N ALA A 400 -24.12 11.91 15.42
CA ALA A 400 -22.77 12.18 14.92
C ALA A 400 -22.79 12.67 13.47
N GLU A 401 -23.54 12.00 12.59
CA GLU A 401 -23.66 12.39 11.18
C GLU A 401 -24.33 13.75 11.01
N ALA A 402 -25.28 14.10 11.89
CA ALA A 402 -25.89 15.43 11.94
C ALA A 402 -24.89 16.55 12.29
N LYS A 403 -23.76 16.22 12.92
CA LYS A 403 -22.66 17.14 13.23
C LYS A 403 -21.43 16.91 12.35
N GLU A 404 -21.56 16.12 11.27
CA GLU A 404 -20.48 15.82 10.32
C GLU A 404 -19.30 15.01 10.91
N TYR A 405 -19.59 14.10 11.84
CA TYR A 405 -18.62 13.14 12.42
C TYR A 405 -18.96 11.70 12.03
N ASN A 406 -17.93 10.89 11.77
CA ASN A 406 -18.04 9.44 11.57
C ASN A 406 -17.31 8.67 12.67
N PHE A 407 -17.96 7.66 13.25
CA PHE A 407 -17.33 6.67 14.14
C PHE A 407 -17.45 5.26 13.52
N TYR A 408 -16.81 4.27 14.16
CA TYR A 408 -16.97 2.87 13.78
C TYR A 408 -18.03 2.20 14.67
N TYR A 409 -18.97 1.49 14.05
CA TYR A 409 -20.09 0.82 14.71
C TYR A 409 -20.03 -0.69 14.41
N PRO A 410 -19.30 -1.49 15.21
CA PRO A 410 -19.16 -2.93 14.96
C PRO A 410 -20.44 -3.73 15.25
N ASP A 411 -21.30 -3.22 16.12
CA ASP A 411 -22.57 -3.84 16.53
C ASP A 411 -23.56 -2.76 17.03
N GLU A 412 -24.77 -3.18 17.43
CA GLU A 412 -25.85 -2.29 17.87
C GLU A 412 -25.57 -1.55 19.20
N GLU A 413 -24.63 -2.05 20.02
CA GLU A 413 -24.38 -1.57 21.39
C GLU A 413 -22.98 -1.00 21.59
N THR A 414 -22.22 -0.81 20.51
CA THR A 414 -20.81 -0.43 20.59
C THR A 414 -20.46 0.66 19.58
N VAL A 415 -19.78 1.68 20.07
CA VAL A 415 -19.20 2.77 19.27
C VAL A 415 -17.70 2.80 19.51
N VAL A 416 -16.93 2.78 18.43
CA VAL A 416 -15.48 2.83 18.45
C VAL A 416 -15.02 4.16 17.88
N ILE A 417 -14.17 4.87 18.61
CA ILE A 417 -13.71 6.22 18.28
C ILE A 417 -12.18 6.23 18.28
N ALA A 418 -11.59 6.32 17.10
CA ALA A 418 -10.15 6.40 16.90
C ALA A 418 -9.71 7.84 16.62
N LEU A 419 -9.16 8.50 17.63
CA LEU A 419 -8.65 9.86 17.50
C LEU A 419 -7.34 9.88 16.73
N ASN A 420 -6.96 11.07 16.27
CA ASN A 420 -5.79 11.26 15.43
C ASN A 420 -5.18 12.66 15.63
N GLU A 421 -4.06 12.92 14.94
CA GLU A 421 -3.26 14.13 15.08
C GLU A 421 -4.05 15.42 14.81
N THR A 422 -5.11 15.37 14.00
CA THR A 422 -5.92 16.54 13.66
C THR A 422 -6.99 16.88 14.71
N THR A 423 -7.08 16.10 15.79
CA THR A 423 -8.11 16.26 16.82
C THR A 423 -7.82 17.47 17.69
N THR A 424 -8.78 18.36 17.79
CA THR A 424 -8.71 19.56 18.63
C THR A 424 -9.56 19.40 19.90
N THR A 425 -9.37 20.28 20.88
CA THR A 425 -10.24 20.35 22.06
C THR A 425 -11.71 20.63 21.68
N GLU A 426 -11.94 21.38 20.60
CA GLU A 426 -13.28 21.62 20.06
C GLU A 426 -13.91 20.34 19.51
N ASP A 427 -13.12 19.54 18.79
CA ASP A 427 -13.57 18.23 18.32
C ASP A 427 -13.95 17.31 19.50
N ILE A 428 -13.12 17.26 20.55
CA ILE A 428 -13.40 16.48 21.77
C ILE A 428 -14.72 16.91 22.41
N ASN A 429 -14.92 18.23 22.57
CA ASN A 429 -16.16 18.78 23.12
C ASN A 429 -17.37 18.47 22.22
N THR A 430 -17.20 18.49 20.91
CA THR A 430 -18.27 18.17 19.96
C THR A 430 -18.64 16.70 20.06
N VAL A 431 -17.67 15.79 20.10
CA VAL A 431 -17.91 14.36 20.34
C VAL A 431 -18.60 14.14 21.68
N ALA A 432 -18.11 14.73 22.78
CA ALA A 432 -18.78 14.62 24.07
C ALA A 432 -20.23 15.14 24.03
N SER A 433 -20.50 16.22 23.27
CA SER A 433 -21.85 16.76 23.09
C SER A 433 -22.80 15.80 22.35
N ILE A 434 -22.30 15.03 21.38
CA ILE A 434 -23.07 13.99 20.66
C ILE A 434 -23.57 12.95 21.66
N PHE A 435 -22.66 12.46 22.51
CA PHE A 435 -22.98 11.47 23.54
C PHE A 435 -23.89 12.04 24.63
N ALA A 436 -23.70 13.30 25.01
CA ALA A 436 -24.52 13.98 26.00
C ALA A 436 -25.97 14.17 25.53
N GLU A 437 -26.15 14.56 24.27
CA GLU A 437 -27.46 14.70 23.61
C GLU A 437 -28.24 13.37 23.64
N VAL A 438 -27.61 12.27 23.23
CA VAL A 438 -28.23 10.94 23.25
C VAL A 438 -28.55 10.46 24.68
N ALA A 439 -27.71 10.82 25.65
CA ALA A 439 -27.94 10.49 27.06
C ALA A 439 -28.97 11.41 27.75
N GLY A 440 -29.42 12.50 27.11
CA GLY A 440 -30.25 13.53 27.73
C GLY A 440 -29.55 14.25 28.88
N LYS A 441 -28.22 14.43 28.79
CA LYS A 441 -27.36 15.05 29.81
C LYS A 441 -26.67 16.29 29.27
N GLU A 442 -26.19 17.12 30.19
CA GLU A 442 -25.26 18.21 29.85
C GLU A 442 -23.81 17.70 29.91
N THR A 443 -22.94 18.28 29.07
CA THR A 443 -21.50 18.02 29.11
C THR A 443 -20.74 19.28 29.53
N GLU A 444 -19.67 19.09 30.29
CA GLU A 444 -18.73 20.16 30.60
C GLU A 444 -17.84 20.44 29.40
N VAL A 445 -17.55 21.71 29.15
CA VAL A 445 -16.60 22.14 28.11
C VAL A 445 -15.17 21.93 28.63
N LEU A 446 -14.40 21.09 27.94
CA LEU A 446 -12.98 20.93 28.16
C LEU A 446 -12.25 22.17 27.63
N SER A 447 -11.46 22.84 28.48
CA SER A 447 -10.66 24.00 28.11
C SER A 447 -9.20 23.65 27.77
N ALA A 448 -8.68 22.55 28.33
CA ALA A 448 -7.32 22.06 28.09
C ALA A 448 -7.27 20.55 28.25
N LEU A 449 -6.34 19.90 27.52
CA LEU A 449 -6.09 18.46 27.65
C LEU A 449 -5.53 18.14 29.04
N LYS A 450 -5.90 16.99 29.58
CA LYS A 450 -5.30 16.47 30.81
C LYS A 450 -4.23 15.45 30.46
N GLU A 451 -3.08 15.54 31.12
CA GLU A 451 -1.97 14.60 30.99
C GLU A 451 -2.26 13.29 31.76
N ILE A 452 -3.31 12.58 31.34
CA ILE A 452 -3.69 11.28 31.89
C ILE A 452 -3.10 10.21 30.98
N ASN A 453 -2.35 9.28 31.56
CA ASN A 453 -1.79 8.14 30.85
C ASN A 453 -2.62 6.88 31.10
N ALA A 454 -3.17 6.30 30.04
CA ALA A 454 -3.90 5.02 30.07
C ALA A 454 -3.03 3.82 29.62
N ILE A 455 -1.75 4.02 29.35
CA ILE A 455 -0.79 2.98 28.98
C ILE A 455 -0.06 2.50 30.25
N PRO A 456 -0.20 1.23 30.66
CA PRO A 456 0.51 0.67 31.80
C PRO A 456 2.03 0.60 31.58
N GLU A 457 2.79 0.66 32.68
CA GLU A 457 4.27 0.63 32.67
C GLU A 457 4.88 -0.69 32.16
N GLY A 458 4.09 -1.77 32.13
CA GLY A 458 4.51 -3.06 31.58
C GLY A 458 4.68 -3.02 30.05
N VAL A 459 3.86 -2.22 29.37
CA VAL A 459 3.78 -2.14 27.90
C VAL A 459 4.23 -0.77 27.36
N SER A 460 4.76 0.10 28.22
CA SER A 460 5.30 1.41 27.84
C SER A 460 6.66 1.29 27.16
N ARG A 461 6.94 2.19 26.21
CA ARG A 461 8.24 2.28 25.56
C ARG A 461 9.30 2.76 26.55
N LYS A 462 10.44 2.06 26.60
CA LYS A 462 11.57 2.40 27.49
C LYS A 462 12.83 2.78 26.73
N LYS A 463 12.96 2.35 25.47
CA LYS A 463 14.14 2.63 24.64
C LYS A 463 13.94 3.88 23.79
N ASP A 464 15.00 4.65 23.68
CA ASP A 464 15.10 5.75 22.74
C ASP A 464 14.94 5.26 21.29
N PHE A 465 14.58 6.17 20.39
CA PHE A 465 14.39 5.93 18.97
C PHE A 465 14.84 7.14 18.17
N LEU A 466 15.16 6.94 16.89
CA LEU A 466 15.57 7.99 15.96
C LEU A 466 16.77 8.81 16.47
N SER A 467 17.75 8.11 17.06
CA SER A 467 18.97 8.72 17.59
C SER A 467 19.96 9.13 16.51
N HIS A 468 19.79 8.64 15.28
CA HIS A 468 20.63 9.02 14.14
C HIS A 468 20.50 10.51 13.81
N ASP A 469 21.62 11.17 13.47
CA ASP A 469 21.70 12.62 13.25
C ASP A 469 20.68 13.14 12.24
N VAL A 470 20.33 12.34 11.23
CA VAL A 470 19.34 12.71 10.19
C VAL A 470 17.98 13.09 10.78
N PHE A 471 17.58 12.50 11.90
CA PHE A 471 16.31 12.79 12.59
C PHE A 471 16.44 13.90 13.64
N ASN A 472 17.61 14.53 13.76
CA ASN A 472 17.92 15.52 14.78
C ASN A 472 18.49 16.84 14.20
N ALA A 473 18.54 16.96 12.87
CA ALA A 473 19.25 18.05 12.18
C ALA A 473 18.36 18.98 11.32
N TYR A 474 17.12 18.60 11.02
CA TYR A 474 16.31 19.27 9.98
C TYR A 474 14.91 19.68 10.46
N HIS A 475 14.83 20.36 11.61
CA HIS A 475 13.56 20.70 12.27
C HIS A 475 12.97 22.06 11.87
N SER A 476 13.79 22.99 11.39
CA SER A 476 13.24 24.20 10.77
C SER A 476 12.80 23.92 9.34
N GLU A 477 11.75 24.62 8.89
CA GLU A 477 11.27 24.48 7.51
C GLU A 477 12.38 24.75 6.49
N THR A 478 13.23 25.75 6.74
CA THR A 478 14.36 26.08 5.86
C THR A 478 15.40 24.96 5.78
N GLU A 479 15.73 24.32 6.90
CA GLU A 479 16.68 23.20 6.93
C GLU A 479 16.11 21.98 6.21
N LEU A 480 14.85 21.63 6.45
CA LEU A 480 14.19 20.52 5.75
C LEU A 480 14.10 20.81 4.25
N MET A 481 13.69 22.00 3.83
CA MET A 481 13.67 22.39 2.42
C MET A 481 15.04 22.22 1.76
N ARG A 482 16.12 22.63 2.43
CA ARG A 482 17.49 22.46 1.94
C ARG A 482 17.88 20.99 1.87
N TYR A 483 17.48 20.17 2.85
CA TYR A 483 17.74 18.74 2.85
C TYR A 483 17.02 18.04 1.70
N ILE A 484 15.71 18.27 1.54
CA ILE A 484 14.91 17.76 0.41
C ILE A 484 15.55 18.17 -0.91
N LYS A 485 15.90 19.44 -1.09
CA LYS A 485 16.53 19.91 -2.34
C LYS A 485 17.92 19.31 -2.57
N LYS A 486 18.69 19.08 -1.51
CA LYS A 486 20.00 18.41 -1.59
C LYS A 486 19.85 16.98 -2.11
N LEU A 487 18.85 16.24 -1.64
CA LEU A 487 18.57 14.89 -2.13
C LEU A 487 18.04 14.91 -3.57
N GLU A 488 17.07 15.77 -3.88
CA GLU A 488 16.51 15.91 -5.23
C GLU A 488 17.61 16.13 -6.29
N ARG A 489 18.62 16.95 -5.98
CA ARG A 489 19.75 17.24 -6.89
C ARG A 489 20.66 16.05 -7.18
N LYS A 490 20.57 14.96 -6.42
CA LYS A 490 21.32 13.72 -6.65
C LYS A 490 20.58 12.75 -7.58
N ASP A 491 19.38 13.11 -8.02
CA ASP A 491 18.47 12.23 -8.75
C ASP A 491 18.20 12.74 -10.17
N LEU A 492 18.35 11.86 -11.16
CA LEU A 492 17.84 12.11 -12.51
C LEU A 492 16.34 11.78 -12.57
N SER A 493 15.55 12.72 -13.09
CA SER A 493 14.09 12.65 -13.21
C SER A 493 13.61 13.30 -14.53
N LEU A 494 12.32 13.20 -14.87
CA LEU A 494 11.81 13.63 -16.19
C LEU A 494 11.85 15.14 -16.42
N ASN A 495 11.96 15.94 -15.36
CA ASN A 495 12.19 17.39 -15.48
C ASN A 495 13.65 17.73 -15.89
N HIS A 496 14.53 16.73 -16.02
CA HIS A 496 15.90 16.89 -16.52
C HIS A 496 16.04 16.40 -17.96
N SER A 497 15.59 15.17 -18.26
CA SER A 497 15.76 14.54 -19.57
C SER A 497 14.80 13.36 -19.75
N MET A 498 14.74 12.81 -20.97
CA MET A 498 14.07 11.54 -21.23
C MET A 498 14.72 10.40 -20.42
N ILE A 499 13.90 9.61 -19.73
CA ILE A 499 14.31 8.35 -19.10
C ILE A 499 13.71 7.20 -19.92
N SER A 500 14.45 6.70 -20.91
CA SER A 500 13.95 5.71 -21.88
C SER A 500 13.98 4.27 -21.36
N LEU A 501 13.31 4.02 -20.23
CA LEU A 501 13.17 2.67 -19.66
C LEU A 501 12.09 1.88 -20.42
N GLY A 502 12.52 0.83 -21.12
CA GLY A 502 11.62 -0.16 -21.72
C GLY A 502 10.69 -0.77 -20.67
N SER A 503 9.47 -1.11 -21.06
CA SER A 503 8.40 -1.65 -20.19
C SER A 503 7.90 -0.72 -19.08
N CYS A 504 8.42 0.51 -18.94
CA CYS A 504 8.00 1.46 -17.89
C CYS A 504 7.11 2.60 -18.40
N THR A 505 7.09 2.87 -19.71
CA THR A 505 6.31 3.96 -20.33
C THR A 505 6.48 5.30 -19.61
N MET A 506 7.72 5.78 -19.52
CA MET A 506 8.09 7.05 -18.87
C MET A 506 7.58 8.27 -19.68
N LYS A 507 6.27 8.52 -19.59
CA LYS A 507 5.56 9.61 -20.28
C LYS A 507 5.42 10.84 -19.37
N LEU A 508 4.80 11.90 -19.91
CA LEU A 508 4.44 13.07 -19.13
C LEU A 508 3.48 12.70 -17.99
N ASN A 509 3.82 13.11 -16.77
CA ASN A 509 2.89 13.29 -15.66
C ASN A 509 2.48 14.77 -15.65
N ALA A 510 1.32 15.12 -16.23
CA ALA A 510 1.02 16.53 -16.43
C ALA A 510 0.65 17.22 -15.12
N ALA A 511 1.09 18.47 -14.94
CA ALA A 511 0.76 19.21 -13.72
C ALA A 511 -0.75 19.32 -13.50
N SER A 512 -1.53 19.48 -14.57
CA SER A 512 -2.99 19.49 -14.55
C SER A 512 -3.58 18.19 -13.96
N GLU A 513 -3.00 17.04 -14.27
CA GLU A 513 -3.40 15.72 -13.74
C GLU A 513 -3.01 15.54 -12.26
N MET A 514 -1.90 16.16 -11.83
CA MET A 514 -1.36 16.00 -10.47
C MET A 514 -2.03 16.91 -9.42
N LEU A 515 -2.49 18.10 -9.80
CA LEU A 515 -3.07 19.09 -8.86
C LEU A 515 -4.24 18.55 -8.01
N PRO A 516 -5.18 17.73 -8.52
CA PRO A 516 -6.28 17.19 -7.72
C PRO A 516 -5.83 16.32 -6.54
N LEU A 517 -4.64 15.71 -6.60
CA LEU A 517 -4.11 14.87 -5.52
C LEU A 517 -3.87 15.65 -4.22
N SER A 518 -3.65 16.97 -4.34
CA SER A 518 -3.46 17.88 -3.21
C SER A 518 -4.76 18.53 -2.72
N ASN A 519 -5.92 18.24 -3.34
CA ASN A 519 -7.19 18.81 -2.93
C ASN A 519 -7.73 18.04 -1.70
N PRO A 520 -8.00 18.71 -0.57
CA PRO A 520 -8.56 18.08 0.64
C PRO A 520 -9.88 17.32 0.40
N GLN A 521 -10.70 17.75 -0.55
CA GLN A 521 -11.97 17.08 -0.89
C GLN A 521 -11.76 15.69 -1.51
N TRP A 522 -10.56 15.41 -2.04
CA TRP A 522 -10.14 14.07 -2.43
C TRP A 522 -9.31 13.41 -1.32
N GLY A 523 -8.30 14.12 -0.81
CA GLY A 523 -7.30 13.55 0.10
C GLY A 523 -7.81 13.18 1.51
N ASN A 524 -8.89 13.79 1.99
CA ASN A 524 -9.33 13.63 3.40
C ASN A 524 -10.59 12.79 3.59
N ILE A 525 -10.99 11.99 2.59
CA ILE A 525 -12.09 11.02 2.76
C ILE A 525 -11.52 9.72 3.33
N HIS A 526 -12.11 9.23 4.43
CA HIS A 526 -11.77 7.94 5.01
C HIS A 526 -12.26 6.79 4.10
N PRO A 527 -11.47 5.73 3.84
CA PRO A 527 -11.86 4.64 2.93
C PRO A 527 -13.18 3.95 3.31
N PHE A 528 -13.48 3.87 4.60
CA PHE A 528 -14.71 3.27 5.12
C PHE A 528 -15.79 4.30 5.49
N ALA A 529 -15.69 5.54 5.01
CA ALA A 529 -16.78 6.51 5.15
C ALA A 529 -18.03 6.01 4.40
N PRO A 530 -19.25 6.35 4.86
CA PRO A 530 -20.48 6.05 4.14
C PRO A 530 -20.41 6.50 2.67
N VAL A 531 -20.91 5.67 1.76
CA VAL A 531 -20.73 5.85 0.31
C VAL A 531 -21.32 7.17 -0.19
N GLU A 532 -22.40 7.63 0.43
CA GLU A 532 -23.06 8.91 0.15
C GLU A 532 -22.22 10.14 0.52
N GLN A 533 -21.17 9.98 1.33
CA GLN A 533 -20.19 11.03 1.61
C GLN A 533 -19.09 11.08 0.55
N ALA A 534 -18.96 10.05 -0.28
CA ALA A 534 -17.93 9.90 -1.31
C ALA A 534 -18.52 9.95 -2.75
N GLU A 535 -19.62 10.70 -2.96
CA GLU A 535 -20.31 10.74 -4.27
C GLU A 535 -19.38 11.11 -5.43
N GLY A 536 -18.49 12.09 -5.23
CA GLY A 536 -17.49 12.49 -6.22
C GLY A 536 -16.56 11.34 -6.59
N TYR A 537 -16.09 10.57 -5.60
CA TYR A 537 -15.30 9.36 -5.84
C TYR A 537 -16.08 8.32 -6.63
N GLN A 538 -17.33 8.05 -6.25
CA GLN A 538 -18.16 7.06 -6.96
C GLN A 538 -18.33 7.40 -8.44
N ILE A 539 -18.55 8.68 -8.76
CA ILE A 539 -18.68 9.13 -10.15
C ILE A 539 -17.36 8.96 -10.91
N VAL A 540 -16.23 9.41 -10.35
CA VAL A 540 -14.91 9.32 -11.02
C VAL A 540 -14.51 7.86 -11.24
N LEU A 541 -14.64 7.02 -10.21
CA LEU A 541 -14.30 5.61 -10.29
C LEU A 541 -15.16 4.89 -11.32
N LYS A 542 -16.47 5.16 -11.33
CA LYS A 542 -17.36 4.52 -12.29
C LYS A 542 -17.08 4.93 -13.74
N GLU A 543 -16.80 6.21 -13.96
CA GLU A 543 -16.43 6.71 -15.29
C GLU A 543 -15.09 6.11 -15.74
N LEU A 544 -14.10 6.01 -14.84
CA LEU A 544 -12.83 5.37 -15.14
C LEU A 544 -12.99 3.89 -15.49
N GLU A 545 -13.81 3.13 -14.76
CA GLU A 545 -14.14 1.75 -15.10
C GLU A 545 -14.72 1.63 -16.50
N ASN A 546 -15.70 2.48 -16.85
CA ASN A 546 -16.35 2.46 -18.15
C ASN A 546 -15.35 2.79 -19.28
N GLN A 547 -14.52 3.82 -19.09
CA GLN A 547 -13.52 4.23 -20.08
C GLN A 547 -12.44 3.15 -20.28
N LEU A 548 -11.96 2.52 -19.21
CA LEU A 548 -11.01 1.41 -19.31
C LEU A 548 -11.65 0.18 -19.97
N THR A 549 -12.93 -0.08 -19.70
CA THR A 549 -13.69 -1.16 -20.33
C THR A 549 -13.82 -0.94 -21.84
N GLU A 550 -14.14 0.28 -22.28
CA GLU A 550 -14.14 0.65 -23.71
C GLU A 550 -12.75 0.52 -24.35
N ILE A 551 -11.70 1.01 -23.68
CA ILE A 551 -10.31 0.97 -24.21
C ILE A 551 -9.80 -0.46 -24.37
N THR A 552 -10.14 -1.34 -23.43
CA THR A 552 -9.64 -2.72 -23.38
C THR A 552 -10.52 -3.73 -24.10
N GLY A 553 -11.78 -3.38 -24.38
CA GLY A 553 -12.77 -4.29 -24.95
C GLY A 553 -13.24 -5.39 -23.98
N PHE A 554 -12.94 -5.27 -22.68
CA PHE A 554 -13.48 -6.18 -21.66
C PHE A 554 -14.95 -5.87 -21.35
N SER A 555 -15.61 -6.74 -20.59
CA SER A 555 -16.99 -6.51 -20.14
C SER A 555 -17.10 -5.70 -18.85
N ALA A 556 -16.03 -5.66 -18.05
CA ALA A 556 -15.95 -4.92 -16.80
C ALA A 556 -14.48 -4.70 -16.40
N THR A 557 -14.24 -3.73 -15.52
CA THR A 557 -12.93 -3.41 -14.95
C THR A 557 -13.05 -3.32 -13.43
N SER A 558 -12.07 -3.87 -12.70
CA SER A 558 -11.94 -3.68 -11.25
C SER A 558 -10.77 -2.73 -10.96
N LEU A 559 -10.99 -1.76 -10.07
CA LEU A 559 -9.99 -0.77 -9.67
C LEU A 559 -9.28 -1.11 -8.35
N GLN A 560 -9.61 -2.25 -7.72
CA GLN A 560 -9.06 -2.63 -6.43
C GLN A 560 -7.54 -2.95 -6.45
N PRO A 561 -6.99 -3.66 -7.45
CA PRO A 561 -5.56 -4.00 -7.44
C PRO A 561 -4.67 -2.77 -7.54
N ASN A 562 -3.90 -2.49 -6.49
CA ASN A 562 -3.07 -1.29 -6.35
C ASN A 562 -1.66 -1.38 -6.99
N SER A 563 -1.41 -2.41 -7.80
CA SER A 563 -0.24 -2.52 -8.67
C SER A 563 -0.49 -3.50 -9.82
N GLY A 564 0.33 -3.44 -10.88
CA GLY A 564 0.23 -4.38 -12.00
C GLY A 564 0.35 -5.85 -11.56
N ALA A 565 1.29 -6.15 -10.65
CA ALA A 565 1.45 -7.51 -10.12
C ALA A 565 0.24 -7.98 -9.28
N GLN A 566 -0.43 -7.07 -8.57
CA GLN A 566 -1.70 -7.41 -7.91
C GLN A 566 -2.82 -7.60 -8.93
N GLY A 567 -2.83 -6.85 -10.05
CA GLY A 567 -3.76 -7.06 -11.15
C GLY A 567 -3.61 -8.43 -11.80
N GLU A 568 -2.37 -8.87 -12.05
CA GLU A 568 -2.07 -10.23 -12.51
C GLU A 568 -2.60 -11.28 -11.53
N TYR A 569 -2.25 -11.16 -10.25
CA TYR A 569 -2.71 -12.08 -9.21
C TYR A 569 -4.25 -12.13 -9.13
N ALA A 570 -4.92 -10.97 -9.06
CA ALA A 570 -6.38 -10.89 -9.01
C ALA A 570 -7.03 -11.51 -10.25
N GLY A 571 -6.49 -11.27 -11.45
CA GLY A 571 -6.97 -11.88 -12.69
C GLY A 571 -6.86 -13.40 -12.67
N LEU A 572 -5.72 -13.94 -12.22
CA LEU A 572 -5.54 -15.39 -12.06
C LEU A 572 -6.48 -15.98 -11.01
N MET A 573 -6.77 -15.23 -9.95
CA MET A 573 -7.74 -15.63 -8.94
C MET A 573 -9.17 -15.70 -9.50
N VAL A 574 -9.56 -14.74 -10.32
CA VAL A 574 -10.86 -14.76 -11.02
C VAL A 574 -10.95 -15.94 -11.99
N ILE A 575 -9.88 -16.23 -12.75
CA ILE A 575 -9.83 -17.41 -13.66
C ILE A 575 -10.02 -18.70 -12.87
N ARG A 576 -9.39 -18.81 -11.70
CA ARG A 576 -9.52 -19.98 -10.84
C ARG A 576 -10.94 -20.14 -10.30
N ALA A 577 -11.52 -19.07 -9.74
CA ALA A 577 -12.90 -19.08 -9.27
C ALA A 577 -13.88 -19.45 -10.41
N TYR A 578 -13.60 -19.04 -11.64
CA TYR A 578 -14.35 -19.44 -12.82
C TYR A 578 -14.24 -20.95 -13.13
N HIS A 579 -13.06 -21.56 -13.02
CA HIS A 579 -12.91 -23.02 -13.14
C HIS A 579 -13.64 -23.76 -12.02
N GLU A 580 -13.49 -23.32 -10.77
CA GLU A 580 -14.17 -23.91 -9.61
C GLU A 580 -15.70 -23.86 -9.74
N SER A 581 -16.24 -22.73 -10.21
CA SER A 581 -17.69 -22.56 -10.43
C SER A 581 -18.28 -23.56 -11.44
N ARG A 582 -17.44 -24.17 -12.28
CA ARG A 582 -17.81 -25.16 -13.29
C ARG A 582 -17.44 -26.60 -12.90
N GLY A 583 -16.98 -26.81 -11.66
CA GLY A 583 -16.48 -28.10 -11.20
C GLY A 583 -15.10 -28.49 -11.76
N GLU A 584 -14.39 -27.54 -12.37
CA GLU A 584 -13.08 -27.75 -13.00
C GLU A 584 -11.91 -27.24 -12.13
N GLY A 585 -12.08 -27.17 -10.81
CA GLY A 585 -11.06 -26.66 -9.88
C GLY A 585 -9.72 -27.42 -9.89
N HIS A 586 -9.66 -28.59 -10.53
CA HIS A 586 -8.42 -29.34 -10.78
C HIS A 586 -7.52 -28.71 -11.86
N ARG A 587 -8.02 -27.72 -12.61
CA ARG A 587 -7.24 -26.95 -13.60
C ARG A 587 -6.37 -25.93 -12.90
N ASN A 588 -5.06 -26.18 -12.86
CA ASN A 588 -4.08 -25.34 -12.18
C ASN A 588 -2.79 -25.10 -12.98
N VAL A 589 -2.72 -25.49 -14.25
CA VAL A 589 -1.54 -25.24 -15.10
C VAL A 589 -1.65 -23.88 -15.77
N CYS A 590 -0.62 -23.05 -15.63
CA CYS A 590 -0.49 -21.76 -16.29
C CYS A 590 0.67 -21.81 -17.28
N LEU A 591 0.37 -21.65 -18.57
CA LEU A 591 1.39 -21.54 -19.62
C LEU A 591 1.91 -20.11 -19.65
N ILE A 592 3.24 -19.95 -19.65
CA ILE A 592 3.88 -18.63 -19.63
C ILE A 592 5.05 -18.62 -20.62
N PRO A 593 5.05 -17.74 -21.64
CA PRO A 593 6.19 -17.55 -22.52
C PRO A 593 7.47 -17.20 -21.75
N SER A 594 8.61 -17.71 -22.22
CA SER A 594 9.92 -17.38 -21.64
C SER A 594 10.24 -15.88 -21.65
N SER A 595 9.65 -15.14 -22.59
CA SER A 595 9.75 -13.68 -22.73
C SER A 595 8.93 -12.91 -21.69
N ALA A 596 7.95 -13.53 -21.02
CA ALA A 596 7.07 -12.82 -20.08
C ALA A 596 7.86 -12.14 -18.95
N HIS A 597 7.33 -11.03 -18.46
CA HIS A 597 7.89 -10.31 -17.32
C HIS A 597 7.98 -11.22 -16.09
N GLY A 598 8.94 -10.96 -15.20
CA GLY A 598 9.18 -11.83 -14.03
C GLY A 598 8.03 -11.88 -13.03
N THR A 599 7.13 -10.89 -13.06
CA THR A 599 5.90 -10.86 -12.25
C THR A 599 4.94 -11.96 -12.65
N ASN A 600 4.75 -12.25 -13.95
CA ASN A 600 3.81 -13.26 -14.42
C ASN A 600 3.98 -14.64 -13.73
N PRO A 601 5.18 -15.27 -13.78
CA PRO A 601 5.39 -16.55 -13.10
C PRO A 601 5.33 -16.44 -11.58
N ALA A 602 5.75 -15.31 -11.00
CA ALA A 602 5.63 -15.10 -9.55
C ALA A 602 4.16 -15.02 -9.11
N SER A 603 3.33 -14.26 -9.83
CA SER A 603 1.88 -14.13 -9.63
C SER A 603 1.17 -15.47 -9.80
N ALA A 604 1.57 -16.28 -10.79
CA ALA A 604 1.00 -17.60 -11.02
C ALA A 604 1.30 -18.59 -9.89
N VAL A 605 2.56 -18.68 -9.44
CA VAL A 605 2.91 -19.50 -8.28
C VAL A 605 2.18 -19.03 -7.03
N MET A 606 2.10 -17.71 -6.83
CA MET A 606 1.40 -17.10 -5.70
C MET A 606 -0.12 -17.35 -5.73
N ALA A 607 -0.72 -17.57 -6.90
CA ALA A 607 -2.11 -18.01 -7.08
C ALA A 607 -2.29 -19.54 -6.96
N GLY A 608 -1.24 -20.28 -6.59
CA GLY A 608 -1.25 -21.73 -6.45
C GLY A 608 -1.23 -22.49 -7.78
N MET A 609 -0.82 -21.84 -8.88
CA MET A 609 -0.74 -22.47 -10.21
C MET A 609 0.63 -23.12 -10.46
N LYS A 610 0.62 -24.20 -11.23
CA LYS A 610 1.82 -24.83 -11.79
C LYS A 610 2.23 -24.10 -13.06
N VAL A 611 3.35 -23.39 -13.00
CA VAL A 611 3.92 -22.68 -14.15
C VAL A 611 4.58 -23.68 -15.12
N VAL A 612 4.21 -23.60 -16.39
CA VAL A 612 4.85 -24.32 -17.49
C VAL A 612 5.33 -23.30 -18.52
N VAL A 613 6.66 -23.23 -18.70
CA VAL A 613 7.27 -22.22 -19.56
C VAL A 613 7.19 -22.66 -21.02
N THR A 614 6.70 -21.80 -21.92
CA THR A 614 6.70 -22.03 -23.38
C THR A 614 7.91 -21.35 -24.03
N LYS A 615 8.41 -21.94 -25.12
CA LYS A 615 9.59 -21.45 -25.84
C LYS A 615 9.28 -20.16 -26.59
N ALA A 616 10.36 -19.47 -26.95
CA ALA A 616 10.35 -18.41 -27.95
C ALA A 616 11.16 -18.89 -29.16
N THR A 617 10.75 -18.45 -30.35
CA THR A 617 11.49 -18.61 -31.60
C THR A 617 12.79 -17.80 -31.58
N GLU A 618 13.70 -18.05 -32.54
CA GLU A 618 14.94 -17.27 -32.67
C GLU A 618 14.68 -15.76 -32.87
N ASN A 619 13.53 -15.40 -33.44
CA ASN A 619 13.11 -14.01 -33.65
C ASN A 619 12.42 -13.39 -32.42
N GLY A 620 12.31 -14.13 -31.31
CA GLY A 620 11.74 -13.65 -30.04
C GLY A 620 10.21 -13.75 -29.91
N ASN A 621 9.50 -14.23 -30.94
CA ASN A 621 8.07 -14.52 -30.89
C ASN A 621 7.78 -15.77 -30.06
N ILE A 622 6.55 -15.93 -29.57
CA ILE A 622 6.08 -17.17 -28.94
C ILE A 622 6.21 -18.33 -29.96
N ASP A 623 6.80 -19.43 -29.54
CA ASP A 623 6.83 -20.67 -30.33
C ASP A 623 5.44 -21.34 -30.25
N ILE A 624 4.63 -21.14 -31.30
CA ILE A 624 3.24 -21.63 -31.36
C ILE A 624 3.17 -23.16 -31.35
N ASP A 625 4.16 -23.84 -31.93
CA ASP A 625 4.17 -25.31 -31.95
C ASP A 625 4.49 -25.88 -30.56
N ASP A 626 5.46 -25.30 -29.86
CA ASP A 626 5.77 -25.65 -28.46
C ASP A 626 4.62 -25.28 -27.51
N LEU A 627 3.96 -24.13 -27.73
CA LEU A 627 2.74 -23.73 -27.01
C LEU A 627 1.63 -24.76 -27.21
N ARG A 628 1.38 -25.17 -28.47
CA ARG A 628 0.35 -26.16 -28.81
C ARG A 628 0.66 -27.53 -28.21
N GLU A 629 1.91 -27.98 -28.27
CA GLU A 629 2.35 -29.24 -27.65
C GLU A 629 2.06 -29.24 -26.14
N LYS A 630 2.45 -28.17 -25.43
CA LYS A 630 2.22 -28.03 -23.98
C LYS A 630 0.75 -27.88 -23.61
N ALA A 631 -0.03 -27.17 -24.43
CA ALA A 631 -1.47 -27.06 -24.24
C ALA A 631 -2.17 -28.42 -24.39
N ILE A 632 -1.75 -29.25 -25.35
CA ILE A 632 -2.25 -30.63 -25.52
C ILE A 632 -1.82 -31.52 -24.36
N GLU A 633 -0.55 -31.46 -23.96
CA GLU A 633 0.01 -32.22 -22.83
C GLU A 633 -0.76 -31.94 -21.53
N HIS A 634 -1.09 -30.68 -21.29
CA HIS A 634 -1.74 -30.24 -20.06
C HIS A 634 -3.24 -29.98 -20.20
N LYS A 635 -3.90 -30.39 -21.30
CA LYS A 635 -5.29 -30.01 -21.64
C LYS A 635 -6.31 -30.22 -20.52
N ASP A 636 -6.14 -31.27 -19.70
CA ASP A 636 -7.06 -31.63 -18.62
C ASP A 636 -6.81 -30.80 -17.35
N HIS A 637 -5.62 -30.21 -17.21
CA HIS A 637 -5.23 -29.36 -16.08
C HIS A 637 -4.97 -27.90 -16.47
N LEU A 638 -5.09 -27.55 -17.75
CA LEU A 638 -4.81 -26.23 -18.29
C LEU A 638 -5.83 -25.22 -17.74
N ALA A 639 -5.33 -24.20 -17.03
CA ALA A 639 -6.11 -23.16 -16.40
C ALA A 639 -6.03 -21.83 -17.17
N ALA A 640 -4.82 -21.42 -17.56
CA ALA A 640 -4.56 -20.12 -18.17
C ALA A 640 -3.33 -20.13 -19.08
N LEU A 641 -3.27 -19.13 -19.96
CA LEU A 641 -2.09 -18.71 -20.70
C LEU A 641 -1.88 -17.22 -20.40
N MET A 642 -0.70 -16.84 -19.89
CA MET A 642 -0.35 -15.44 -19.66
C MET A 642 0.54 -14.93 -20.78
N VAL A 643 0.01 -14.03 -21.61
CA VAL A 643 0.76 -13.36 -22.67
C VAL A 643 0.89 -11.86 -22.41
N THR A 644 1.89 -11.23 -23.03
CA THR A 644 2.07 -9.78 -23.06
C THR A 644 2.02 -9.33 -24.51
N TYR A 645 1.18 -8.34 -24.81
CA TYR A 645 0.99 -7.85 -26.17
C TYR A 645 1.04 -6.32 -26.24
N PRO A 646 1.94 -5.72 -27.05
CA PRO A 646 3.05 -6.38 -27.76
C PRO A 646 4.00 -7.11 -26.77
N SER A 647 4.83 -8.02 -27.28
CA SER A 647 5.73 -8.80 -26.43
C SER A 647 6.71 -7.88 -25.68
N THR A 648 7.35 -8.39 -24.63
CA THR A 648 8.33 -7.63 -23.82
C THR A 648 9.55 -7.16 -24.60
N HIS A 649 9.80 -7.73 -25.79
CA HIS A 649 10.83 -7.28 -26.73
C HIS A 649 10.36 -6.13 -27.64
N GLY A 650 9.10 -5.69 -27.52
CA GLY A 650 8.54 -4.56 -28.26
C GLY A 650 7.97 -4.90 -29.64
N VAL A 651 7.69 -6.18 -29.92
CA VAL A 651 7.22 -6.65 -31.24
C VAL A 651 5.75 -7.08 -31.16
N PHE A 652 4.96 -6.70 -32.16
CA PHE A 652 3.59 -7.18 -32.35
C PHE A 652 3.59 -8.56 -33.00
N GLU A 653 3.17 -9.59 -32.27
CA GLU A 653 3.06 -10.94 -32.81
C GLU A 653 1.84 -11.06 -33.74
N SER A 654 2.06 -11.59 -34.96
CA SER A 654 0.99 -11.78 -35.96
C SER A 654 0.05 -12.93 -35.62
N ALA A 655 0.53 -13.91 -34.86
CA ALA A 655 -0.23 -15.11 -34.50
C ALA A 655 -0.98 -14.99 -33.15
N ILE A 656 -1.13 -13.79 -32.57
CA ILE A 656 -1.74 -13.64 -31.22
C ILE A 656 -3.18 -14.16 -31.09
N ARG A 657 -3.91 -14.28 -32.21
CA ARG A 657 -5.27 -14.84 -32.23
C ARG A 657 -5.31 -16.36 -32.30
N GLU A 658 -4.25 -16.98 -32.82
CA GLU A 658 -4.08 -18.43 -32.90
C GLU A 658 -3.64 -18.98 -31.54
#